data_AF-A0A4T0WK55-F1
#
_entry.id   AF-A0A4T0WK55-F1
#
_cell.length_a   1.000
_cell.length_b   1.000
_cell.length_c   1.000
_cell.angle_alpha   90.00
_cell.angle_beta   90.00
_cell.angle_gamma   90.00
#
_symmetry.space_group_name_H-M   'P 1'
#
loop_
_entity.id
_entity.type
_entity.pdbx_description
1 polymer ?
#
loop_
_entity_poly.entity_id
_entity_poly.type
_entity_poly.pdbx_seq_one_letter_code
_entity_poly.pdbx_strand_id
1 'polypeptide(L)'
;MSATDGTLVVGVDVGGTNTDSVLLDVSKSSTDAVLASHKASTTSNVTLSVQATLKALLDESTVDPGDITALAIGTTHFLNAIIERDTSRVEKIAVLRLASHNFSTGTPPFADWPSALKRIINGHSAIIPGGCNIDGTLIGPIDEDAVRDQARQIKAKGLRNVAVVGIGCSTDKDYRQEDEVERILRAELGEGVNVVLSHHIAGPGLLARENATILNASILNFAQRTIRAFIGAMRRIGLRCPLYLTSNAGHLLPFSEAMQAPIRIFSSGATNSIRGAAFLARDSIDRSGSIVVDIGGTTSDVGYLLSNGYPRLSKSYTALAGVKVNLEMPSVESIGLGGGSILHTGGGGGDDSSVTVGPDSVGHDLVTKALCFGGDVTTATDVAVASSGASIGNTAVSLPAEVIDKGKARIRKMLEAVIDRAKLSPEPCTVILVGGGSILCPTELTGVSKVVVPEHAGVANAIGAAIAKIYGSAETIVHGSDIQGGIAEVKAEAIRNAVAKGGDERSSVTVLHEEVAGVPYVENQTSIKIEVALPADHKRVYSEMVKTAAPDELVDEEMYEETKTHESAGSGGYQENDDNDDEAVDLGSYKPKVEANGLWTLSDTDLRFLSIGCYILGCGGGGSPYASYLQLRQLLAEGESIRIVRIEDLKDDEMMPPVASVGTPAVSIERPGGDGVWHAMQEMEKEMGTRFEKLIATEIGGANGVATLIWGSSRYYDIPTVDGDMMGRAYPQFEMVSQYIHAKSINELLPVTLCSGTGHNVVIPATQTDETSAGIAIRDACVAMGSAAGASGRPIPGKLMREVGIPNTYSLAWRLGRVVALAQQRGTVASVTGDIIEAAGGPGSARVLFQGKIRGVESTLTTTAHSLGKVTVERLSESEMETETDRVGEGLREVVVPFMNENLGVLGKLEDGSETILATVPDLIFLLDTSTGEAIGVQEYRYGLKVAVMIMAGHPLWATERALEIAGPKVFGLPHDYETTLSYTKPASVIDEFRQG
;
A
#
# COMPACT_ATOMS: atom_id res chain seq x y z
N MET A 1 -39.78 -18.81 -15.20
CA MET A 1 -40.97 -18.04 -14.79
C MET A 1 -40.94 -17.97 -13.27
N SER A 2 -40.82 -16.85 -12.56
CA SER A 2 -40.46 -15.45 -12.88
C SER A 2 -39.45 -14.98 -11.83
N ALA A 3 -38.25 -14.54 -12.25
CA ALA A 3 -37.50 -13.57 -11.45
C ALA A 3 -38.10 -12.22 -11.84
N THR A 4 -38.86 -11.62 -10.93
CA THR A 4 -39.59 -10.37 -11.13
C THR A 4 -38.62 -9.18 -11.12
N ASP A 5 -38.94 -8.11 -11.85
CA ASP A 5 -38.30 -6.78 -11.73
C ASP A 5 -38.69 -6.09 -10.40
N GLY A 6 -38.80 -6.88 -9.33
CA GLY A 6 -39.22 -6.46 -8.00
C GLY A 6 -38.07 -5.83 -7.21
N THR A 7 -38.43 -5.18 -6.11
CA THR A 7 -37.55 -4.30 -5.35
C THR A 7 -37.06 -4.91 -4.05
N LEU A 8 -37.34 -6.20 -3.81
CA LEU A 8 -37.05 -6.87 -2.55
C LEU A 8 -35.69 -7.57 -2.59
N VAL A 9 -34.71 -7.05 -1.88
CA VAL A 9 -33.34 -7.57 -1.83
C VAL A 9 -33.03 -8.05 -0.42
N VAL A 10 -32.39 -9.21 -0.32
CA VAL A 10 -31.82 -9.67 0.95
C VAL A 10 -30.33 -9.34 0.97
N GLY A 11 -29.90 -8.65 2.02
CA GLY A 11 -28.50 -8.44 2.33
C GLY A 11 -28.07 -9.32 3.49
N VAL A 12 -26.88 -9.89 3.42
CA VAL A 12 -26.25 -10.65 4.49
C VAL A 12 -24.81 -10.16 4.67
N ASP A 13 -24.36 -10.00 5.90
CA ASP A 13 -22.95 -9.76 6.21
C ASP A 13 -22.47 -10.80 7.23
N VAL A 14 -21.48 -11.59 6.84
CA VAL A 14 -20.88 -12.62 7.68
C VAL A 14 -19.57 -12.09 8.26
N GLY A 15 -19.62 -11.62 9.50
CA GLY A 15 -18.45 -11.22 10.28
C GLY A 15 -17.91 -12.36 11.15
N GLY A 16 -16.81 -12.08 11.87
CA GLY A 16 -16.18 -13.04 12.78
C GLY A 16 -17.03 -13.37 14.03
N THR A 17 -17.86 -12.43 14.50
CA THR A 17 -18.69 -12.61 15.70
C THR A 17 -20.16 -12.88 15.36
N ASN A 18 -20.72 -12.10 14.43
CA ASN A 18 -22.13 -12.16 14.08
C ASN A 18 -22.34 -12.27 12.57
N THR A 19 -23.43 -12.96 12.22
CA THR A 19 -23.99 -12.97 10.87
C THR A 19 -25.27 -12.16 10.89
N ASP A 20 -25.28 -11.10 10.10
CA ASP A 20 -26.35 -10.11 10.04
C ASP A 20 -27.12 -10.26 8.74
N SER A 21 -28.45 -10.14 8.79
CA SER A 21 -29.28 -10.20 7.59
C SER A 21 -30.41 -9.19 7.62
N VAL A 22 -30.79 -8.72 6.44
CA VAL A 22 -31.86 -7.74 6.25
C VAL A 22 -32.65 -8.05 5.00
N LEU A 23 -33.97 -7.88 5.07
CA LEU A 23 -34.86 -7.84 3.91
C LEU A 23 -35.22 -6.39 3.63
N LEU A 24 -34.86 -5.90 2.44
CA LEU A 24 -34.93 -4.50 2.08
C LEU A 24 -35.79 -4.28 0.83
N ASP A 25 -36.67 -3.28 0.85
CA ASP A 25 -37.35 -2.76 -0.34
C ASP A 25 -36.54 -1.59 -0.92
N VAL A 26 -35.73 -1.86 -1.96
CA VAL A 26 -34.81 -0.90 -2.57
C VAL A 26 -35.52 0.21 -3.38
N SER A 27 -36.85 0.16 -3.52
CA SER A 27 -37.62 1.28 -4.07
C SER A 27 -37.74 2.45 -3.10
N LYS A 28 -37.55 2.19 -1.81
CA LYS A 28 -37.60 3.18 -0.73
C LYS A 28 -36.18 3.63 -0.37
N SER A 29 -36.08 4.85 0.16
CA SER A 29 -34.80 5.48 0.49
C SER A 29 -34.71 5.95 1.95
N SER A 30 -35.60 5.46 2.82
CA SER A 30 -35.67 5.75 4.26
C SER A 30 -35.60 4.46 5.07
N THR A 31 -35.65 4.57 6.40
CA THR A 31 -35.67 3.41 7.33
C THR A 31 -36.86 2.48 7.06
N ASP A 32 -37.97 2.99 6.52
CA ASP A 32 -39.14 2.21 6.06
C ASP A 32 -38.86 1.21 4.91
N ALA A 33 -37.65 1.25 4.35
CA ALA A 33 -37.14 0.26 3.41
C ALA A 33 -36.86 -1.09 4.09
N VAL A 34 -36.51 -1.09 5.38
CA VAL A 34 -36.19 -2.31 6.14
C VAL A 34 -37.50 -3.01 6.52
N LEU A 35 -37.75 -4.18 5.91
CA LEU A 35 -38.97 -4.95 6.15
C LEU A 35 -38.80 -5.97 7.28
N ALA A 36 -37.61 -6.55 7.40
CA ALA A 36 -37.22 -7.48 8.46
C ALA A 36 -35.68 -7.45 8.62
N SER A 37 -35.20 -7.81 9.81
CA SER A 37 -33.76 -7.95 10.08
C SER A 37 -33.52 -9.01 11.13
N HIS A 38 -32.51 -9.86 10.96
CA HIS A 38 -32.15 -10.91 11.91
C HIS A 38 -30.63 -10.94 12.13
N LYS A 39 -30.20 -11.17 13.38
CA LYS A 39 -28.80 -11.21 13.81
C LYS A 39 -28.56 -12.48 14.63
N ALA A 40 -27.58 -13.26 14.24
CA ALA A 40 -27.19 -14.49 14.92
C ALA A 40 -25.66 -14.55 15.15
N SER A 41 -25.21 -15.40 16.07
CA SER A 41 -23.77 -15.67 16.22
C SER A 41 -23.26 -16.44 15.00
N THR A 42 -22.10 -16.04 14.49
CA THR A 42 -21.44 -16.77 13.39
C THR A 42 -20.95 -18.12 13.92
N THR A 43 -21.26 -19.20 13.22
CA THR A 43 -20.73 -20.54 13.55
C THR A 43 -19.49 -20.85 12.71
N SER A 44 -18.74 -21.89 13.06
CA SER A 44 -17.56 -22.31 12.29
C SER A 44 -17.87 -22.65 10.83
N ASN A 45 -19.07 -23.18 10.57
CA ASN A 45 -19.57 -23.41 9.21
C ASN A 45 -20.35 -22.17 8.73
N VAL A 46 -19.73 -21.39 7.85
CA VAL A 46 -20.32 -20.14 7.38
C VAL A 46 -21.56 -20.41 6.51
N THR A 47 -21.54 -21.46 5.69
CA THR A 47 -22.69 -21.86 4.88
C THR A 47 -23.93 -22.14 5.71
N LEU A 48 -23.79 -22.93 6.79
CA LEU A 48 -24.89 -23.24 7.71
C LEU A 48 -25.35 -22.00 8.47
N SER A 49 -24.42 -21.11 8.85
CA SER A 49 -24.74 -19.83 9.49
C SER A 49 -25.62 -18.98 8.58
N VAL A 50 -25.24 -18.81 7.31
CA VAL A 50 -26.02 -18.08 6.31
C VAL A 50 -27.39 -18.72 6.12
N GLN A 51 -27.47 -20.05 5.98
CA GLN A 51 -28.75 -20.75 5.81
C GLN A 51 -29.69 -20.54 7.01
N ALA A 52 -29.18 -20.68 8.23
CA ALA A 52 -29.97 -20.52 9.45
C ALA A 52 -30.46 -19.07 9.62
N THR A 53 -29.57 -18.11 9.40
CA THR A 53 -29.88 -16.68 9.49
C THR A 53 -30.93 -16.27 8.45
N LEU A 54 -30.78 -16.71 7.19
CA LEU A 54 -31.76 -16.44 6.15
C LEU A 54 -33.12 -17.08 6.45
N LYS A 55 -33.14 -18.31 6.96
CA LYS A 55 -34.39 -18.97 7.35
C LYS A 55 -35.10 -18.17 8.46
N ALA A 56 -34.38 -17.75 9.50
CA ALA A 56 -34.95 -16.96 10.58
C ALA A 56 -35.50 -15.61 10.09
N LEU A 57 -34.77 -14.91 9.22
CA LEU A 57 -35.22 -13.67 8.59
C LEU A 57 -36.54 -13.85 7.82
N LEU A 58 -36.67 -14.95 7.06
CA LEU A 58 -37.87 -15.25 6.29
C LEU A 58 -39.05 -15.66 7.19
N ASP A 59 -38.78 -16.43 8.26
CA ASP A 59 -39.80 -16.82 9.25
C ASP A 59 -40.36 -15.61 10.02
N GLU A 60 -39.57 -14.56 10.21
CA GLU A 60 -39.97 -13.27 10.81
C GLU A 60 -40.67 -12.33 9.81
N SER A 61 -40.56 -12.60 8.50
CA SER A 61 -41.13 -11.80 7.43
C SER A 61 -42.52 -12.30 7.02
N THR A 62 -43.31 -11.41 6.42
CA THR A 62 -44.60 -11.76 5.77
C THR A 62 -44.49 -11.87 4.24
N VAL A 63 -43.28 -11.68 3.71
CA VAL A 63 -42.98 -11.70 2.27
C VAL A 63 -42.82 -13.14 1.78
N ASP A 64 -43.39 -13.46 0.61
CA ASP A 64 -43.14 -14.73 -0.06
C ASP A 64 -41.68 -14.78 -0.53
N PRO A 65 -40.89 -15.83 -0.18
CA PRO A 65 -39.53 -16.00 -0.67
C PRO A 65 -39.39 -15.92 -2.21
N GLY A 66 -40.46 -16.20 -2.95
CA GLY A 66 -40.52 -16.06 -4.42
C GLY A 66 -40.51 -14.61 -4.93
N ASP A 67 -40.85 -13.63 -4.09
CA ASP A 67 -40.86 -12.21 -4.44
C ASP A 67 -39.49 -11.52 -4.24
N ILE A 68 -38.54 -12.21 -3.60
CA ILE A 68 -37.18 -11.71 -3.39
C ILE A 68 -36.41 -11.77 -4.70
N THR A 69 -35.81 -10.64 -5.09
CA THR A 69 -35.21 -10.44 -6.41
C THR A 69 -33.70 -10.53 -6.44
N ALA A 70 -33.02 -10.43 -5.30
CA ALA A 70 -31.59 -10.70 -5.18
C ALA A 70 -31.17 -11.06 -3.75
N LEU A 71 -30.07 -11.79 -3.65
CA LEU A 71 -29.33 -12.04 -2.40
C LEU A 71 -27.91 -11.50 -2.56
N ALA A 72 -27.48 -10.61 -1.67
CA ALA A 72 -26.12 -10.07 -1.62
C ALA A 72 -25.45 -10.46 -0.30
N ILE A 73 -24.25 -11.04 -0.37
CA ILE A 73 -23.50 -11.50 0.82
C ILE A 73 -22.15 -10.78 0.89
N GLY A 74 -21.90 -10.09 2.00
CA GLY A 74 -20.56 -9.70 2.43
C GLY A 74 -19.95 -10.73 3.36
N THR A 75 -18.64 -10.95 3.29
CA THR A 75 -17.96 -11.89 4.19
C THR A 75 -16.48 -11.58 4.36
N THR A 76 -15.93 -11.84 5.53
CA THR A 76 -14.48 -11.82 5.80
C THR A 76 -13.86 -13.22 5.81
N HIS A 77 -14.65 -14.25 5.51
CA HIS A 77 -14.29 -15.66 5.69
C HIS A 77 -13.03 -16.09 4.90
N PHE A 78 -12.87 -15.58 3.68
CA PHE A 78 -11.73 -15.93 2.82
C PHE A 78 -10.41 -15.31 3.30
N LEU A 79 -10.45 -14.08 3.81
CA LEU A 79 -9.27 -13.42 4.36
C LEU A 79 -8.76 -14.13 5.61
N ASN A 80 -9.67 -14.56 6.50
CA ASN A 80 -9.31 -15.27 7.72
C ASN A 80 -8.55 -16.57 7.44
N ALA A 81 -8.93 -17.33 6.40
CA ALA A 81 -8.20 -18.55 6.02
C ALA A 81 -6.71 -18.29 5.69
N ILE A 82 -6.40 -17.12 5.12
CA ILE A 82 -5.02 -16.72 4.81
C ILE A 82 -4.29 -16.24 6.07
N ILE A 83 -4.96 -15.43 6.90
CA ILE A 83 -4.41 -14.93 8.17
C ILE A 83 -4.09 -16.10 9.12
N GLU A 84 -5.01 -17.05 9.24
CA GLU A 84 -4.90 -18.27 10.06
C GLU A 84 -3.97 -19.32 9.45
N ARG A 85 -3.52 -19.10 8.20
CA ARG A 85 -2.62 -20.00 7.45
C ARG A 85 -3.21 -21.42 7.34
N ASP A 86 -4.52 -21.52 7.14
CA ASP A 86 -5.25 -22.78 7.11
C ASP A 86 -4.91 -23.59 5.84
N THR A 87 -4.01 -24.55 5.98
CA THR A 87 -3.57 -25.44 4.89
C THR A 87 -4.67 -26.34 4.31
N SER A 88 -5.85 -26.43 4.94
CA SER A 88 -7.01 -27.12 4.37
C SER A 88 -7.78 -26.25 3.36
N ARG A 89 -7.55 -24.93 3.39
CA ARG A 89 -8.24 -23.92 2.55
C ARG A 89 -7.32 -23.21 1.59
N VAL A 90 -6.04 -23.08 1.95
CA VAL A 90 -5.00 -22.42 1.18
C VAL A 90 -4.16 -23.48 0.47
N GLU A 91 -4.08 -23.40 -0.86
CA GLU A 91 -3.39 -24.37 -1.71
C GLU A 91 -2.06 -23.86 -2.25
N LYS A 92 -1.16 -24.81 -2.57
CA LYS A 92 0.05 -24.53 -3.33
C LYS A 92 -0.28 -24.15 -4.77
N ILE A 93 0.47 -23.20 -5.32
CA ILE A 93 0.29 -22.70 -6.68
C ILE A 93 1.58 -22.76 -7.51
N ALA A 94 1.42 -22.68 -8.83
CA ALA A 94 2.49 -22.35 -9.76
C ALA A 94 2.41 -20.87 -10.17
N VAL A 95 3.54 -20.19 -10.32
CA VAL A 95 3.62 -18.80 -10.81
C VAL A 95 4.49 -18.74 -12.06
N LEU A 96 3.93 -18.30 -13.18
CA LEU A 96 4.65 -18.06 -14.43
C LEU A 96 4.70 -16.56 -14.69
N ARG A 97 5.89 -15.97 -14.55
CA ARG A 97 6.10 -14.56 -14.83
C ARG A 97 6.64 -14.36 -16.26
N LEU A 98 5.99 -13.50 -17.04
CA LEU A 98 6.43 -13.14 -18.39
C LEU A 98 7.36 -11.93 -18.31
N ALA A 99 8.66 -12.20 -18.44
CA ALA A 99 9.71 -11.18 -18.42
C ALA A 99 10.92 -11.61 -19.26
N SER A 100 11.51 -10.65 -19.97
CA SER A 100 12.69 -10.84 -20.82
C SER A 100 13.86 -9.97 -20.34
N HIS A 101 15.07 -10.18 -20.89
CA HIS A 101 16.24 -9.32 -20.67
C HIS A 101 16.62 -9.09 -19.20
N ASN A 102 16.51 -10.14 -18.38
CA ASN A 102 16.77 -10.09 -16.94
C ASN A 102 15.92 -9.08 -16.14
N PHE A 103 14.87 -8.51 -16.74
CA PHE A 103 13.90 -7.74 -15.97
C PHE A 103 13.26 -8.64 -14.92
N SER A 104 13.21 -8.14 -13.69
CA SER A 104 12.62 -8.77 -12.52
C SER A 104 13.24 -10.11 -12.07
N THR A 105 14.36 -10.56 -12.65
CA THR A 105 15.02 -11.82 -12.24
C THR A 105 15.59 -11.74 -10.83
N GLY A 106 16.06 -10.56 -10.42
CA GLY A 106 16.50 -10.28 -9.06
C GLY A 106 15.37 -10.19 -8.03
N THR A 107 14.11 -10.15 -8.47
CA THR A 107 12.93 -10.08 -7.58
C THR A 107 11.98 -11.23 -7.86
N PRO A 108 12.42 -12.50 -7.72
CA PRO A 108 11.63 -13.66 -8.12
C PRO A 108 10.29 -13.73 -7.38
N PRO A 109 9.29 -14.51 -7.87
CA PRO A 109 8.04 -14.66 -7.16
C PRO A 109 8.24 -15.06 -5.70
N PHE A 110 7.45 -14.47 -4.80
CA PHE A 110 7.58 -14.60 -3.34
C PHE A 110 8.85 -13.97 -2.72
N ALA A 111 9.44 -12.94 -3.33
CA ALA A 111 10.65 -12.27 -2.82
C ALA A 111 10.46 -11.59 -1.45
N ASP A 112 9.27 -11.04 -1.20
CA ASP A 112 8.92 -10.23 -0.02
C ASP A 112 7.88 -10.90 0.90
N TRP A 113 7.60 -12.19 0.69
CA TRP A 113 6.54 -12.88 1.42
C TRP A 113 7.00 -13.35 2.81
N PRO A 114 6.11 -13.33 3.82
CA PRO A 114 6.36 -14.00 5.09
C PRO A 114 6.74 -15.47 4.88
N SER A 115 7.84 -15.92 5.49
CA SER A 115 8.42 -17.26 5.29
C SER A 115 7.40 -18.39 5.51
N ALA A 116 6.58 -18.28 6.56
CA ALA A 116 5.53 -19.26 6.86
C ALA A 116 4.46 -19.34 5.74
N LEU A 117 4.03 -18.19 5.22
CA LEU A 117 3.00 -18.12 4.18
C LEU A 117 3.56 -18.61 2.83
N LYS A 118 4.80 -18.23 2.50
CA LYS A 118 5.53 -18.73 1.33
C LYS A 118 5.65 -20.26 1.34
N ARG A 119 5.93 -20.88 2.50
CA ARG A 119 6.06 -22.33 2.65
C ARG A 119 4.79 -23.10 2.29
N ILE A 120 3.63 -22.53 2.61
CA ILE A 120 2.33 -23.17 2.36
C ILE A 120 1.81 -22.93 0.93
N ILE A 121 2.10 -21.78 0.31
CA ILE A 121 1.55 -21.42 -1.01
C ILE A 121 2.53 -21.68 -2.18
N ASN A 122 3.84 -21.57 -1.98
CA ASN A 122 4.80 -21.71 -3.08
C ASN A 122 4.98 -23.19 -3.49
N GLY A 123 4.40 -23.58 -4.63
CA GLY A 123 4.58 -24.90 -5.24
C GLY A 123 5.59 -24.91 -6.39
N HIS A 124 5.60 -23.85 -7.19
CA HIS A 124 6.53 -23.67 -8.31
C HIS A 124 6.53 -22.21 -8.75
N SER A 125 7.68 -21.70 -9.17
CA SER A 125 7.78 -20.42 -9.86
C SER A 125 8.75 -20.53 -11.03
N ALA A 126 8.47 -19.80 -12.10
CA ALA A 126 9.34 -19.67 -13.26
C ALA A 126 9.18 -18.27 -13.88
N ILE A 127 10.28 -17.74 -14.39
CA ILE A 127 10.30 -16.56 -15.26
C ILE A 127 10.54 -17.06 -16.67
N ILE A 128 9.66 -16.72 -17.61
CA ILE A 128 9.73 -17.12 -19.01
C ILE A 128 9.68 -15.89 -19.93
N PRO A 129 10.21 -15.97 -21.17
CA PRO A 129 10.21 -14.86 -22.10
C PRO A 129 8.81 -14.25 -22.32
N GLY A 130 8.79 -12.94 -22.49
CA GLY A 130 7.59 -12.11 -22.60
C GLY A 130 7.79 -10.70 -22.02
N GLY A 131 6.70 -9.94 -21.93
CA GLY A 131 6.62 -8.59 -21.38
C GLY A 131 6.39 -7.51 -22.44
N CYS A 132 5.69 -6.46 -22.02
CA CYS A 132 5.48 -5.21 -22.75
C CYS A 132 5.95 -4.03 -21.89
N ASN A 133 6.32 -2.91 -22.52
CA ASN A 133 6.59 -1.65 -21.85
C ASN A 133 5.27 -0.99 -21.41
N ILE A 134 5.37 0.04 -20.56
CA ILE A 134 4.22 0.80 -20.07
C ILE A 134 3.47 1.58 -21.16
N ASP A 135 4.06 1.73 -22.35
CA ASP A 135 3.43 2.31 -23.53
C ASP A 135 2.78 1.25 -24.44
N GLY A 136 2.78 -0.02 -24.03
CA GLY A 136 2.26 -1.16 -24.78
C GLY A 136 3.22 -1.76 -25.80
N THR A 137 4.40 -1.17 -26.02
CA THR A 137 5.39 -1.72 -26.96
C THR A 137 6.01 -3.03 -26.45
N LEU A 138 6.34 -3.95 -27.35
CA LEU A 138 6.84 -5.28 -26.99
C LEU A 138 8.27 -5.19 -26.40
N ILE A 139 8.50 -5.83 -25.24
CA ILE A 139 9.85 -6.06 -24.71
C ILE A 139 10.42 -7.34 -25.34
N GLY A 140 9.65 -8.44 -25.30
CA GLY A 140 10.01 -9.71 -25.92
C GLY A 140 8.78 -10.57 -26.17
N PRO A 141 8.78 -11.42 -27.22
CA PRO A 141 7.67 -12.35 -27.48
C PRO A 141 7.66 -13.46 -26.43
N ILE A 142 6.49 -14.09 -26.24
CA ILE A 142 6.40 -15.33 -25.45
C ILE A 142 7.16 -16.47 -26.14
N ASP A 143 7.70 -17.37 -25.33
CA ASP A 143 8.29 -18.63 -25.80
C ASP A 143 7.31 -19.78 -25.51
N GLU A 144 6.59 -20.23 -26.53
CA GLU A 144 5.58 -21.29 -26.38
C GLU A 144 6.17 -22.61 -25.86
N ASP A 145 7.39 -22.96 -26.28
CA ASP A 145 8.03 -24.20 -25.85
C ASP A 145 8.40 -24.09 -24.37
N ALA A 146 8.90 -22.93 -23.92
CA ALA A 146 9.11 -22.68 -22.49
C ALA A 146 7.81 -22.80 -21.68
N VAL A 147 6.68 -22.30 -22.20
CA VAL A 147 5.36 -22.46 -21.54
C VAL A 147 4.99 -23.94 -21.42
N ARG A 148 5.11 -24.72 -22.50
CA ARG A 148 4.81 -26.17 -22.50
C ARG A 148 5.72 -26.93 -21.53
N ASP A 149 6.97 -26.53 -21.42
CA ASP A 149 7.94 -27.10 -20.49
C ASP A 149 7.53 -26.84 -19.04
N GLN A 150 7.12 -25.62 -18.71
CA GLN A 150 6.59 -25.31 -17.38
C GLN A 150 5.27 -26.06 -17.12
N ALA A 151 4.38 -26.19 -18.10
CA ALA A 151 3.15 -26.98 -17.96
C ALA A 151 3.45 -28.44 -17.57
N ARG A 152 4.45 -29.07 -18.19
CA ARG A 152 4.86 -30.45 -17.81
C ARG A 152 5.36 -30.52 -16.37
N GLN A 153 6.11 -29.52 -15.91
CA GLN A 153 6.58 -29.46 -14.51
C GLN A 153 5.43 -29.25 -13.51
N ILE A 154 4.51 -28.34 -13.83
CA ILE A 154 3.29 -28.06 -13.05
C ILE A 154 2.48 -29.35 -12.88
N LYS A 155 2.25 -30.08 -13.98
CA LYS A 155 1.53 -31.36 -13.98
C LYS A 155 2.25 -32.43 -13.16
N ALA A 156 3.58 -32.53 -13.28
CA ALA A 156 4.38 -33.49 -12.52
C ALA A 156 4.33 -33.23 -11.01
N LYS A 157 4.19 -31.96 -10.60
CA LYS A 157 4.02 -31.54 -9.20
C LYS A 157 2.58 -31.64 -8.69
N GLY A 158 1.60 -31.96 -9.56
CA GLY A 158 0.19 -32.07 -9.20
C GLY A 158 -0.46 -30.75 -8.80
N LEU A 159 0.08 -29.61 -9.25
CA LEU A 159 -0.45 -28.28 -8.92
C LEU A 159 -1.71 -27.99 -9.73
N ARG A 160 -2.74 -27.48 -9.06
CA ARG A 160 -4.08 -27.22 -9.65
C ARG A 160 -4.37 -25.74 -9.89
N ASN A 161 -3.51 -24.85 -9.43
CA ASN A 161 -3.66 -23.41 -9.58
C ASN A 161 -2.39 -22.82 -10.18
N VAL A 162 -2.54 -22.05 -11.26
CA VAL A 162 -1.45 -21.39 -11.99
C VAL A 162 -1.76 -19.91 -12.10
N ALA A 163 -0.86 -19.06 -11.60
CA ALA A 163 -0.88 -17.62 -11.82
C ALA A 163 0.02 -17.27 -13.00
N VAL A 164 -0.49 -16.49 -13.96
CA VAL A 164 0.28 -15.95 -15.09
C VAL A 164 0.35 -14.44 -14.94
N VAL A 165 1.57 -13.90 -14.89
CA VAL A 165 1.83 -12.49 -14.55
C VAL A 165 2.81 -11.89 -15.55
N GLY A 166 2.37 -10.94 -16.37
CA GLY A 166 3.21 -10.27 -17.35
C GLY A 166 3.64 -8.87 -16.94
N ILE A 167 4.87 -8.51 -17.27
CA ILE A 167 5.32 -7.10 -17.28
C ILE A 167 4.53 -6.33 -18.34
N GLY A 168 3.95 -5.19 -17.97
CA GLY A 168 3.18 -4.33 -18.87
C GLY A 168 1.83 -4.91 -19.30
N CYS A 169 1.30 -5.91 -18.61
CA CYS A 169 0.07 -6.59 -19.00
C CYS A 169 -1.16 -5.64 -18.99
N SER A 170 -1.17 -4.62 -18.13
CA SER A 170 -2.26 -3.62 -18.08
C SER A 170 -2.32 -2.72 -19.31
N THR A 171 -1.22 -2.65 -20.05
CA THR A 171 -1.06 -1.80 -21.25
C THR A 171 -0.97 -2.63 -22.53
N ASP A 172 -0.92 -3.97 -22.42
CA ASP A 172 -0.87 -4.90 -23.54
C ASP A 172 -2.27 -5.07 -24.18
N LYS A 173 -2.56 -4.24 -25.19
CA LYS A 173 -3.81 -4.33 -25.97
C LYS A 173 -3.67 -5.14 -27.25
N ASP A 174 -2.45 -5.29 -27.75
CA ASP A 174 -2.16 -5.82 -29.09
C ASP A 174 -1.67 -7.27 -29.08
N TYR A 175 -0.81 -7.64 -28.13
CA TYR A 175 -0.15 -8.96 -28.10
C TYR A 175 -0.90 -9.96 -27.24
N ARG A 176 -1.56 -9.50 -26.17
CA ARG A 176 -2.39 -10.32 -25.27
C ARG A 176 -1.63 -11.54 -24.73
N GLN A 177 -0.42 -11.31 -24.25
CA GLN A 177 0.52 -12.40 -23.92
C GLN A 177 0.01 -13.32 -22.80
N GLU A 178 -0.66 -12.76 -21.78
CA GLU A 178 -1.24 -13.58 -20.70
C GLU A 178 -2.34 -14.53 -21.21
N ASP A 179 -3.22 -14.05 -22.10
CA ASP A 179 -4.28 -14.86 -22.71
C ASP A 179 -3.71 -16.00 -23.56
N GLU A 180 -2.65 -15.73 -24.31
CA GLU A 180 -2.01 -16.74 -25.16
C GLU A 180 -1.31 -17.82 -24.34
N VAL A 181 -0.66 -17.44 -23.23
CA VAL A 181 -0.09 -18.40 -22.27
C VAL A 181 -1.19 -19.24 -21.62
N GLU A 182 -2.32 -18.65 -21.22
CA GLU A 182 -3.47 -19.41 -20.73
C GLU A 182 -3.96 -20.45 -21.74
N ARG A 183 -4.09 -20.07 -23.01
CA ARG A 183 -4.53 -20.99 -24.08
C ARG A 183 -3.63 -22.23 -24.16
N ILE A 184 -2.31 -22.04 -24.06
CA ILE A 184 -1.34 -23.13 -24.08
C ILE A 184 -1.44 -23.98 -22.81
N LEU A 185 -1.51 -23.35 -21.64
CA LEU A 185 -1.64 -24.05 -20.35
C LEU A 185 -2.90 -24.92 -20.30
N ARG A 186 -4.05 -24.40 -20.75
CA ARG A 186 -5.31 -25.16 -20.82
C ARG A 186 -5.18 -26.39 -21.73
N ALA A 187 -4.50 -26.27 -22.86
CA ALA A 187 -4.26 -27.39 -23.77
C ALA A 187 -3.38 -28.50 -23.14
N GLU A 188 -2.40 -28.14 -22.31
CA GLU A 188 -1.44 -29.08 -21.72
C GLU A 188 -1.91 -29.68 -20.37
N LEU A 189 -2.59 -28.86 -19.56
CA LEU A 189 -3.01 -29.18 -18.19
C LEU A 189 -4.46 -29.65 -18.10
N GLY A 190 -5.30 -29.25 -19.04
CA GLY A 190 -6.74 -29.52 -19.06
C GLY A 190 -7.57 -28.53 -18.23
N GLU A 191 -8.90 -28.56 -18.40
CA GLU A 191 -9.85 -27.61 -17.79
C GLU A 191 -10.01 -27.77 -16.27
N GLY A 192 -9.45 -28.83 -15.67
CA GLY A 192 -9.48 -29.05 -14.22
C GLY A 192 -8.44 -28.24 -13.44
N VAL A 193 -7.58 -27.49 -14.13
CA VAL A 193 -6.57 -26.60 -13.52
C VAL A 193 -7.05 -25.16 -13.66
N ASN A 194 -7.02 -24.42 -12.55
CA ASN A 194 -7.29 -22.99 -12.57
C ASN A 194 -6.09 -22.24 -13.14
N VAL A 195 -6.32 -21.43 -14.16
CA VAL A 195 -5.36 -20.46 -14.68
C VAL A 195 -5.88 -19.06 -14.35
N VAL A 196 -5.09 -18.28 -13.63
CA VAL A 196 -5.44 -16.94 -13.16
C VAL A 196 -4.51 -15.93 -13.84
N LEU A 197 -5.10 -15.00 -14.59
CA LEU A 197 -4.39 -13.95 -15.30
C LEU A 197 -4.30 -12.68 -14.44
N SER A 198 -3.11 -12.13 -14.30
CA SER A 198 -2.86 -11.04 -13.37
C SER A 198 -3.60 -9.75 -13.74
N HIS A 199 -3.79 -9.48 -15.03
CA HIS A 199 -4.52 -8.30 -15.51
C HIS A 199 -6.03 -8.34 -15.20
N HIS A 200 -6.59 -9.52 -14.91
CA HIS A 200 -7.97 -9.65 -14.40
C HIS A 200 -8.07 -9.42 -12.90
N ILE A 201 -6.97 -9.45 -12.15
CA ILE A 201 -6.95 -9.35 -10.69
C ILE A 201 -6.71 -7.92 -10.23
N ALA A 202 -5.57 -7.33 -10.60
CA ALA A 202 -5.14 -6.02 -10.12
C ALA A 202 -4.40 -5.19 -11.18
N GLY A 203 -4.24 -3.89 -10.91
CA GLY A 203 -3.70 -2.90 -11.85
C GLY A 203 -2.16 -2.84 -11.93
N PRO A 204 -1.59 -1.70 -12.40
CA PRO A 204 -0.14 -1.51 -12.53
C PRO A 204 0.65 -1.73 -11.23
N GLY A 205 1.90 -2.15 -11.37
CA GLY A 205 2.80 -2.54 -10.29
C GLY A 205 3.01 -4.05 -10.22
N LEU A 206 4.09 -4.53 -10.84
CA LEU A 206 4.35 -5.96 -11.05
C LEU A 206 4.33 -6.77 -9.75
N LEU A 207 5.12 -6.36 -8.75
CA LEU A 207 5.26 -7.15 -7.51
C LEU A 207 3.95 -7.19 -6.72
N ALA A 208 3.26 -6.06 -6.59
CA ALA A 208 2.00 -6.01 -5.85
C ALA A 208 0.84 -6.72 -6.58
N ARG A 209 0.80 -6.63 -7.92
CA ARG A 209 -0.16 -7.34 -8.77
C ARG A 209 0.10 -8.84 -8.74
N GLU A 210 1.36 -9.26 -8.82
CA GLU A 210 1.75 -10.65 -8.67
C GLU A 210 1.28 -11.19 -7.32
N ASN A 211 1.58 -10.48 -6.24
CA ASN A 211 1.21 -10.86 -4.89
C ASN A 211 -0.32 -11.03 -4.73
N ALA A 212 -1.11 -10.11 -5.28
CA ALA A 212 -2.57 -10.22 -5.31
C ALA A 212 -3.04 -11.44 -6.13
N THR A 213 -2.41 -11.70 -7.26
CA THR A 213 -2.74 -12.83 -8.14
C THR A 213 -2.43 -14.18 -7.46
N ILE A 214 -1.30 -14.26 -6.75
CA ILE A 214 -0.89 -15.43 -5.98
C ILE A 214 -1.90 -15.71 -4.85
N LEU A 215 -2.25 -14.70 -4.05
CA LEU A 215 -3.24 -14.85 -2.97
C LEU A 215 -4.62 -15.24 -3.50
N ASN A 216 -5.02 -14.70 -4.65
CA ASN A 216 -6.27 -15.06 -5.30
C ASN A 216 -6.27 -16.54 -5.75
N ALA A 217 -5.19 -16.97 -6.40
CA ALA A 217 -5.05 -18.32 -6.91
C ALA A 217 -4.97 -19.37 -5.79
N SER A 218 -4.38 -19.04 -4.64
CA SER A 218 -4.21 -19.98 -3.52
C SER A 218 -5.51 -20.32 -2.79
N ILE A 219 -6.50 -19.42 -2.80
CA ILE A 219 -7.79 -19.61 -2.13
C ILE A 219 -8.93 -20.01 -3.10
N LEU A 220 -8.64 -20.06 -4.40
CA LEU A 220 -9.67 -20.07 -5.45
C LEU A 220 -10.62 -21.28 -5.36
N ASN A 221 -10.09 -22.49 -5.18
CA ASN A 221 -10.91 -23.70 -5.05
C ASN A 221 -11.81 -23.67 -3.81
N PHE A 222 -11.28 -23.19 -2.69
CA PHE A 222 -12.06 -23.01 -1.47
C PHE A 222 -13.20 -22.01 -1.70
N ALA A 223 -12.91 -20.86 -2.30
CA ALA A 223 -13.94 -19.86 -2.61
C ALA A 223 -15.02 -20.39 -3.56
N GLN A 224 -14.64 -21.13 -4.60
CA GLN A 224 -15.60 -21.73 -5.52
C GLN A 224 -16.54 -22.72 -4.82
N ARG A 225 -16.02 -23.59 -3.94
CA ARG A 225 -16.83 -24.52 -3.14
C ARG A 225 -17.79 -23.77 -2.22
N THR A 226 -17.30 -22.79 -1.47
CA THR A 226 -18.14 -21.99 -0.55
C THR A 226 -19.25 -21.24 -1.29
N ILE A 227 -18.97 -20.63 -2.44
CA ILE A 227 -20.00 -19.90 -3.20
C ILE A 227 -21.06 -20.86 -3.76
N ARG A 228 -20.67 -22.05 -4.24
CA ARG A 228 -21.63 -23.11 -4.63
C ARG A 228 -22.49 -23.56 -3.44
N ALA A 229 -21.88 -23.72 -2.28
CA ALA A 229 -22.55 -24.04 -1.02
C ALA A 229 -23.62 -22.98 -0.65
N PHE A 230 -23.33 -21.69 -0.80
CA PHE A 230 -24.33 -20.62 -0.64
C PHE A 230 -25.49 -20.72 -1.64
N ILE A 231 -25.21 -21.04 -2.91
CA ILE A 231 -26.25 -21.22 -3.94
C ILE A 231 -27.19 -22.39 -3.57
N GLY A 232 -26.65 -23.49 -3.02
CA GLY A 232 -27.49 -24.59 -2.51
C GLY A 232 -28.30 -24.18 -1.29
N ALA A 233 -27.66 -23.53 -0.31
CA ALA A 233 -28.31 -23.06 0.91
C ALA A 233 -29.52 -22.16 0.62
N MET A 234 -29.37 -21.18 -0.28
CA MET A 234 -30.47 -20.28 -0.65
C MET A 234 -31.62 -21.01 -1.36
N ARG A 235 -31.34 -22.03 -2.18
CA ARG A 235 -32.39 -22.81 -2.87
C ARG A 235 -33.22 -23.64 -1.89
N ARG A 236 -32.59 -24.25 -0.88
CA ARG A 236 -33.29 -25.09 0.12
C ARG A 236 -34.30 -24.31 0.95
N ILE A 237 -34.07 -23.01 1.15
CA ILE A 237 -34.99 -22.11 1.86
C ILE A 237 -35.99 -21.42 0.93
N GLY A 238 -36.01 -21.79 -0.37
CA GLY A 238 -37.01 -21.33 -1.33
C GLY A 238 -36.63 -20.08 -2.15
N LEU A 239 -35.43 -19.52 -1.99
CA LEU A 239 -35.01 -18.34 -2.75
C LEU A 239 -34.69 -18.70 -4.21
N ARG A 240 -35.26 -17.94 -5.13
CA ARG A 240 -35.11 -18.12 -6.59
C ARG A 240 -34.58 -16.84 -7.26
N CYS A 241 -33.53 -16.29 -6.69
CA CYS A 241 -32.92 -15.02 -7.10
C CYS A 241 -31.41 -15.21 -7.37
N PRO A 242 -30.72 -14.27 -8.03
CA PRO A 242 -29.27 -14.31 -8.20
C PRO A 242 -28.53 -14.10 -6.87
N LEU A 243 -27.36 -14.72 -6.75
CA LEU A 243 -26.39 -14.48 -5.70
C LEU A 243 -25.35 -13.46 -6.16
N TYR A 244 -25.13 -12.46 -5.32
CA TYR A 244 -24.02 -11.52 -5.42
C TYR A 244 -23.15 -11.58 -4.15
N LEU A 245 -21.88 -11.26 -4.33
CA LEU A 245 -20.94 -11.02 -3.25
C LEU A 245 -20.57 -9.53 -3.25
N THR A 246 -20.24 -8.97 -2.10
CA THR A 246 -19.82 -7.56 -2.04
C THR A 246 -18.31 -7.44 -2.09
N SER A 247 -17.82 -6.55 -2.95
CA SER A 247 -16.39 -6.27 -3.04
C SER A 247 -15.87 -5.43 -1.89
N ASN A 248 -14.55 -5.43 -1.72
CA ASN A 248 -13.81 -4.53 -0.85
C ASN A 248 -14.19 -3.06 -1.13
N ALA A 249 -14.48 -2.68 -2.38
CA ALA A 249 -14.86 -1.31 -2.74
C ALA A 249 -16.37 -1.01 -2.60
N GLY A 250 -17.21 -1.97 -2.17
CA GLY A 250 -18.63 -1.73 -1.89
C GLY A 250 -19.56 -1.88 -3.09
N HIS A 251 -19.10 -2.60 -4.10
CA HIS A 251 -19.86 -2.95 -5.30
C HIS A 251 -20.34 -4.40 -5.26
N LEU A 252 -21.40 -4.70 -6.01
CA LEU A 252 -21.86 -6.07 -6.24
C LEU A 252 -20.95 -6.75 -7.26
N LEU A 253 -20.50 -7.96 -6.92
CA LEU A 253 -19.87 -8.91 -7.81
C LEU A 253 -20.84 -10.07 -8.01
N PRO A 254 -21.25 -10.38 -9.25
CA PRO A 254 -21.96 -11.62 -9.53
C PRO A 254 -21.16 -12.84 -9.03
N PHE A 255 -21.85 -13.90 -8.64
CA PHE A 255 -21.22 -15.15 -8.18
C PHE A 255 -20.11 -15.64 -9.12
N SER A 256 -20.26 -15.47 -10.44
CA SER A 256 -19.30 -15.89 -11.47
C SER A 256 -17.99 -15.12 -11.41
N GLU A 257 -18.03 -13.80 -11.17
CA GLU A 257 -16.82 -12.98 -11.00
C GLU A 257 -16.16 -13.27 -9.65
N ALA A 258 -16.95 -13.43 -8.58
CA ALA A 258 -16.45 -13.80 -7.26
C ALA A 258 -15.75 -15.18 -7.24
N MET A 259 -16.18 -16.13 -8.08
CA MET A 259 -15.53 -17.43 -8.28
C MET A 259 -14.20 -17.36 -9.03
N GLN A 260 -13.91 -16.26 -9.71
CA GLN A 260 -12.65 -16.03 -10.45
C GLN A 260 -11.68 -15.16 -9.65
N ALA A 261 -12.21 -14.15 -8.94
CA ALA A 261 -11.43 -13.17 -8.20
C ALA A 261 -11.88 -13.02 -6.73
N PRO A 262 -11.87 -14.10 -5.91
CA PRO A 262 -12.26 -14.03 -4.50
C PRO A 262 -11.47 -13.01 -3.68
N ILE A 263 -10.26 -12.63 -4.09
CA ILE A 263 -9.49 -11.58 -3.41
C ILE A 263 -10.22 -10.23 -3.36
N ARG A 264 -11.13 -9.98 -4.30
CA ARG A 264 -11.94 -8.76 -4.35
C ARG A 264 -13.03 -8.71 -3.28
N ILE A 265 -13.29 -9.80 -2.57
CA ILE A 265 -14.33 -9.91 -1.54
C ILE A 265 -13.75 -10.26 -0.16
N PHE A 266 -12.46 -10.04 0.07
CA PHE A 266 -11.77 -10.36 1.32
C PHE A 266 -12.16 -9.47 2.50
N SER A 267 -12.49 -8.21 2.24
CA SER A 267 -12.66 -7.17 3.25
C SER A 267 -13.86 -6.29 2.93
N SER A 268 -15.04 -6.90 2.83
CA SER A 268 -16.28 -6.18 2.51
C SER A 268 -17.00 -5.58 3.71
N GLY A 269 -16.76 -6.08 4.93
CA GLY A 269 -17.54 -5.73 6.13
C GLY A 269 -17.53 -4.22 6.43
N ALA A 270 -16.35 -3.62 6.58
CA ALA A 270 -16.23 -2.18 6.85
C ALA A 270 -16.85 -1.33 5.74
N THR A 271 -16.65 -1.72 4.47
CA THR A 271 -17.26 -1.01 3.35
C THR A 271 -18.78 -1.11 3.36
N ASN A 272 -19.30 -2.31 3.63
CA ASN A 272 -20.73 -2.55 3.77
C ASN A 272 -21.32 -1.67 4.88
N SER A 273 -20.66 -1.58 6.04
CA SER A 273 -21.10 -0.70 7.13
C SER A 273 -21.14 0.77 6.70
N ILE A 274 -20.11 1.27 6.00
CA ILE A 274 -20.07 2.64 5.47
C ILE A 274 -21.20 2.89 4.47
N ARG A 275 -21.46 1.93 3.58
CA ARG A 275 -22.54 2.00 2.57
C ARG A 275 -23.92 1.98 3.21
N GLY A 276 -24.14 1.12 4.20
CA GLY A 276 -25.39 1.07 4.95
C GLY A 276 -25.64 2.32 5.77
N ALA A 277 -24.59 2.85 6.42
CA ALA A 277 -24.65 4.14 7.10
C ALA A 277 -25.08 5.26 6.15
N ALA A 278 -24.53 5.28 4.93
CA ALA A 278 -24.90 6.25 3.90
C ALA A 278 -26.37 6.13 3.46
N PHE A 279 -26.89 4.90 3.38
CA PHE A 279 -28.30 4.66 3.06
C PHE A 279 -29.21 5.15 4.18
N LEU A 280 -28.92 4.75 5.43
CA LEU A 280 -29.74 5.02 6.60
C LEU A 280 -29.72 6.50 7.03
N ALA A 281 -28.61 7.19 6.82
CA ALA A 281 -28.40 8.57 7.25
C ALA A 281 -28.26 9.55 6.08
N ARG A 282 -28.85 9.23 4.91
CA ARG A 282 -28.75 10.02 3.66
C ARG A 282 -28.92 11.53 3.86
N ASP A 283 -29.92 11.94 4.62
CA ASP A 283 -30.24 13.36 4.85
C ASP A 283 -29.30 14.06 5.84
N SER A 284 -28.44 13.29 6.50
CA SER A 284 -27.40 13.79 7.41
C SER A 284 -25.99 13.71 6.83
N ILE A 285 -25.82 13.26 5.58
CA ILE A 285 -24.51 13.29 4.91
C ILE A 285 -24.18 14.73 4.54
N ASP A 286 -23.05 15.23 5.03
CA ASP A 286 -22.59 16.58 4.73
C ASP A 286 -22.12 16.67 3.27
N ARG A 287 -22.16 17.88 2.70
CA ARG A 287 -21.67 18.13 1.32
C ARG A 287 -20.19 17.79 1.15
N SER A 288 -19.40 17.93 2.22
CA SER A 288 -17.99 17.57 2.26
C SER A 288 -17.76 16.06 2.43
N GLY A 289 -18.77 15.31 2.85
CA GLY A 289 -18.62 13.93 3.36
C GLY A 289 -18.73 13.86 4.88
N SER A 290 -18.82 12.66 5.42
CA SER A 290 -19.06 12.36 6.84
C SER A 290 -18.13 11.24 7.32
N ILE A 291 -18.03 11.03 8.63
CA ILE A 291 -17.30 9.89 9.21
C ILE A 291 -18.30 8.81 9.59
N VAL A 292 -18.00 7.55 9.25
CA VAL A 292 -18.74 6.40 9.76
C VAL A 292 -17.88 5.69 10.79
N VAL A 293 -18.47 5.40 11.95
CA VAL A 293 -17.84 4.63 13.02
C VAL A 293 -18.69 3.39 13.26
N ASP A 294 -18.17 2.22 12.90
CA ASP A 294 -18.79 0.92 13.17
C ASP A 294 -18.18 0.31 14.43
N ILE A 295 -18.95 0.30 15.53
CA ILE A 295 -18.49 -0.25 16.80
C ILE A 295 -19.03 -1.68 16.95
N GLY A 296 -18.12 -2.64 16.89
CA GLY A 296 -18.41 -4.06 17.07
C GLY A 296 -18.25 -4.56 18.51
N GLY A 297 -18.19 -5.89 18.66
CA GLY A 297 -17.94 -6.55 19.94
C GLY A 297 -16.46 -6.50 20.38
N THR A 298 -15.54 -6.45 19.42
CA THR A 298 -14.08 -6.49 19.66
C THR A 298 -13.37 -5.20 19.25
N THR A 299 -13.80 -4.60 18.14
CA THR A 299 -13.10 -3.55 17.42
C THR A 299 -14.06 -2.43 17.00
N SER A 300 -13.51 -1.24 16.76
CA SER A 300 -14.21 -0.14 16.11
C SER A 300 -13.50 0.15 14.79
N ASP A 301 -14.26 0.17 13.70
CA ASP A 301 -13.78 0.49 12.35
C ASP A 301 -14.30 1.86 11.93
N VAL A 302 -13.39 2.76 11.51
CA VAL A 302 -13.72 4.14 11.18
C VAL A 302 -13.30 4.47 9.77
N GLY A 303 -14.25 4.90 8.94
CA GLY A 303 -14.02 5.22 7.54
C GLY A 303 -14.63 6.55 7.12
N TYR A 304 -14.03 7.16 6.10
CA TYR A 304 -14.56 8.38 5.49
C TYR A 304 -15.63 8.04 4.45
N LEU A 305 -16.82 8.60 4.61
CA LEU A 305 -17.93 8.54 3.67
C LEU A 305 -17.94 9.77 2.78
N LEU A 306 -17.73 9.58 1.49
CA LEU A 306 -17.85 10.65 0.50
C LEU A 306 -19.31 11.07 0.33
N SER A 307 -19.52 12.31 -0.11
CA SER A 307 -20.88 12.85 -0.34
C SER A 307 -21.67 12.15 -1.45
N ASN A 308 -21.00 11.38 -2.31
CA ASN A 308 -21.64 10.50 -3.30
C ASN A 308 -22.14 9.17 -2.70
N GLY A 309 -21.96 8.95 -1.39
CA GLY A 309 -22.41 7.75 -0.68
C GLY A 309 -21.43 6.57 -0.74
N TYR A 310 -20.20 6.75 -1.23
CA TYR A 310 -19.17 5.71 -1.29
C TYR A 310 -18.06 5.94 -0.28
N PRO A 311 -17.38 4.88 0.20
CA PRO A 311 -16.20 5.05 1.05
C PRO A 311 -15.08 5.73 0.27
N ARG A 312 -14.22 6.46 0.97
CA ARG A 312 -12.91 6.80 0.43
C ARG A 312 -12.07 5.53 0.34
N LEU A 313 -11.52 5.26 -0.84
CA LEU A 313 -10.60 4.13 -1.06
C LEU A 313 -9.15 4.56 -0.78
N SER A 314 -8.32 3.62 -0.32
CA SER A 314 -6.87 3.80 -0.23
C SER A 314 -6.26 3.86 -1.64
N LYS A 315 -5.43 4.88 -1.90
CA LYS A 315 -4.64 5.00 -3.14
C LYS A 315 -3.24 4.36 -3.04
N SER A 316 -2.88 3.83 -1.88
CA SER A 316 -1.55 3.27 -1.60
C SER A 316 -1.60 1.73 -1.53
N TYR A 317 -0.42 1.11 -1.65
CA TYR A 317 -0.28 -0.32 -1.39
C TYR A 317 -0.79 -0.67 0.01
N THR A 318 -1.50 -1.77 0.12
CA THR A 318 -1.97 -2.29 1.42
C THR A 318 -1.36 -3.67 1.66
N ALA A 319 -1.11 -4.01 2.93
CA ALA A 319 -0.67 -5.34 3.30
C ALA A 319 -1.87 -6.22 3.68
N LEU A 320 -2.00 -7.38 3.05
CA LEU A 320 -2.94 -8.44 3.42
C LEU A 320 -2.15 -9.62 3.99
N ALA A 321 -2.36 -9.97 5.26
CA ALA A 321 -1.61 -11.01 5.96
C ALA A 321 -0.07 -10.87 5.83
N GLY A 322 0.43 -9.62 5.85
CA GLY A 322 1.86 -9.30 5.68
C GLY A 322 2.35 -9.29 4.23
N VAL A 323 1.47 -9.46 3.23
CA VAL A 323 1.81 -9.43 1.80
C VAL A 323 1.35 -8.13 1.18
N LYS A 324 2.26 -7.41 0.52
CA LYS A 324 1.97 -6.12 -0.13
C LYS A 324 1.19 -6.33 -1.44
N VAL A 325 0.02 -5.71 -1.55
CA VAL A 325 -0.89 -5.78 -2.72
C VAL A 325 -1.38 -4.39 -3.17
N ASN A 326 -1.88 -4.29 -4.40
CA ASN A 326 -2.42 -3.08 -5.03
C ASN A 326 -3.92 -3.22 -5.35
N LEU A 327 -4.73 -3.50 -4.33
CA LEU A 327 -6.17 -3.64 -4.45
C LEU A 327 -6.90 -2.41 -3.92
N GLU A 328 -8.01 -2.07 -4.58
CA GLU A 328 -8.95 -1.04 -4.10
C GLU A 328 -9.65 -1.53 -2.83
N MET A 329 -9.38 -0.86 -1.72
CA MET A 329 -9.92 -1.17 -0.39
C MET A 329 -10.29 0.13 0.32
N PRO A 330 -11.26 0.10 1.25
CA PRO A 330 -11.67 1.31 1.95
C PRO A 330 -10.53 1.77 2.85
N SER A 331 -10.34 3.09 2.92
CA SER A 331 -9.42 3.69 3.90
C SER A 331 -10.11 3.66 5.25
N VAL A 332 -9.82 2.63 6.04
CA VAL A 332 -10.43 2.37 7.34
C VAL A 332 -9.36 2.36 8.42
N GLU A 333 -9.62 3.09 9.50
CA GLU A 333 -8.84 3.08 10.72
C GLU A 333 -9.52 2.17 11.74
N SER A 334 -8.82 1.14 12.20
CA SER A 334 -9.35 0.18 13.19
C SER A 334 -8.67 0.37 14.55
N ILE A 335 -9.46 0.32 15.63
CA ILE A 335 -8.95 0.31 17.01
C ILE A 335 -9.54 -0.87 17.78
N GLY A 336 -8.76 -1.43 18.73
CA GLY A 336 -9.18 -2.50 19.65
C GLY A 336 -10.16 -2.02 20.74
N LEU A 337 -11.28 -1.44 20.31
CA LEU A 337 -12.35 -0.93 21.14
C LEU A 337 -13.68 -1.48 20.65
N GLY A 338 -14.30 -2.37 21.40
CA GLY A 338 -15.65 -2.87 21.17
C GLY A 338 -16.36 -3.19 22.48
N GLY A 339 -17.58 -3.72 22.40
CA GLY A 339 -18.38 -4.05 23.59
C GLY A 339 -17.64 -4.89 24.64
N GLY A 340 -16.90 -5.89 24.19
CA GLY A 340 -16.15 -6.81 25.03
C GLY A 340 -14.73 -6.40 25.36
N SER A 341 -14.27 -5.21 24.97
CA SER A 341 -12.95 -4.72 25.38
C SER A 341 -12.83 -4.70 26.90
N ILE A 342 -11.78 -5.31 27.43
CA ILE A 342 -11.60 -5.52 28.86
C ILE A 342 -11.16 -4.22 29.53
N LEU A 343 -11.73 -3.91 30.68
CA LEU A 343 -11.30 -2.80 31.53
C LEU A 343 -10.22 -3.26 32.50
N HIS A 344 -9.07 -2.61 32.47
CA HIS A 344 -7.98 -2.86 33.42
C HIS A 344 -7.88 -1.76 34.46
N THR A 345 -7.88 -2.15 35.72
CA THR A 345 -7.70 -1.24 36.88
C THR A 345 -6.38 -1.59 37.59
N GLY A 346 -5.33 -0.82 37.32
CA GLY A 346 -4.05 -0.81 38.07
C GLY A 346 -2.96 -1.82 37.66
N GLY A 347 -1.72 -1.33 37.46
CA GLY A 347 -0.47 -2.10 37.63
C GLY A 347 0.68 -1.88 36.61
N GLY A 348 1.56 -0.88 36.83
CA GLY A 348 2.85 -0.78 36.12
C GLY A 348 3.60 0.56 36.18
N GLY A 349 4.04 1.01 37.37
CA GLY A 349 5.03 2.08 37.54
C GLY A 349 4.51 3.52 37.57
N GLY A 350 4.25 4.06 38.77
CA GLY A 350 4.31 5.51 39.05
C GLY A 350 3.00 6.23 39.41
N ASP A 351 1.83 5.75 39.00
CA ASP A 351 0.56 6.41 39.33
C ASP A 351 -0.59 5.38 39.52
N ASP A 352 -1.04 5.24 40.76
CA ASP A 352 -1.91 4.14 41.24
C ASP A 352 -3.40 4.33 40.87
N SER A 353 -3.68 4.96 39.72
CA SER A 353 -5.03 5.43 39.38
C SER A 353 -5.43 5.38 37.89
N SER A 354 -4.64 4.76 37.00
CA SER A 354 -4.98 4.68 35.58
C SER A 354 -5.95 3.54 35.24
N VAL A 355 -7.02 3.85 34.50
CA VAL A 355 -7.94 2.88 33.89
C VAL A 355 -7.63 2.80 32.40
N THR A 356 -7.43 1.59 31.89
CA THR A 356 -7.26 1.35 30.45
C THR A 356 -8.37 0.44 29.92
N VAL A 357 -8.60 0.48 28.60
CA VAL A 357 -9.65 -0.28 27.91
C VAL A 357 -9.02 -0.98 26.72
N GLY A 358 -9.11 -2.30 26.69
CA GLY A 358 -8.45 -3.14 25.69
C GLY A 358 -6.92 -3.08 25.73
N PRO A 359 -6.23 -3.58 24.68
CA PRO A 359 -6.80 -4.06 23.40
C PRO A 359 -7.43 -5.45 23.47
N ASP A 360 -7.20 -6.19 24.56
CA ASP A 360 -7.81 -7.48 24.82
C ASP A 360 -9.34 -7.40 24.96
N SER A 361 -10.02 -8.44 24.53
CA SER A 361 -11.47 -8.51 24.46
C SER A 361 -11.97 -9.91 24.77
N VAL A 362 -13.14 -10.00 25.42
CA VAL A 362 -13.87 -11.27 25.57
C VAL A 362 -14.56 -11.73 24.29
N GLY A 363 -14.57 -10.91 23.23
CA GLY A 363 -15.04 -11.29 21.89
C GLY A 363 -16.44 -11.89 21.85
N HIS A 364 -16.57 -13.08 21.25
CA HIS A 364 -17.84 -13.80 21.13
C HIS A 364 -18.42 -14.26 22.48
N ASP A 365 -17.58 -14.35 23.53
CA ASP A 365 -18.00 -14.74 24.87
C ASP A 365 -18.62 -13.58 25.67
N LEU A 366 -18.77 -12.39 25.07
CA LEU A 366 -19.32 -11.20 25.72
C LEU A 366 -20.60 -11.48 26.53
N VAL A 367 -21.55 -12.19 25.92
CA VAL A 367 -22.86 -12.52 26.51
C VAL A 367 -22.78 -13.53 27.66
N THR A 368 -21.60 -14.08 27.95
CA THR A 368 -21.38 -15.01 29.07
C THR A 368 -20.36 -14.47 30.08
N LYS A 369 -19.44 -13.61 29.66
CA LYS A 369 -18.31 -13.14 30.47
C LYS A 369 -18.49 -11.74 31.04
N ALA A 370 -19.25 -10.85 30.40
CA ALA A 370 -19.46 -9.51 30.93
C ALA A 370 -20.40 -9.49 32.15
N LEU A 371 -20.20 -8.51 33.03
CA LEU A 371 -20.96 -8.38 34.29
C LEU A 371 -22.45 -8.18 34.04
N CYS A 372 -22.82 -7.40 33.02
CA CYS A 372 -24.22 -7.17 32.63
C CYS A 372 -24.97 -8.44 32.20
N PHE A 373 -24.25 -9.50 31.84
CA PHE A 373 -24.81 -10.82 31.53
C PHE A 373 -24.62 -11.86 32.64
N GLY A 374 -24.09 -11.47 33.80
CA GLY A 374 -23.84 -12.35 34.94
C GLY A 374 -22.47 -13.04 34.93
N GLY A 375 -21.53 -12.59 34.09
CA GLY A 375 -20.16 -13.06 34.06
C GLY A 375 -19.24 -12.40 35.10
N ASP A 376 -17.93 -12.57 34.94
CA ASP A 376 -16.89 -12.20 35.90
C ASP A 376 -15.85 -11.19 35.38
N VAL A 377 -15.97 -10.73 34.13
CA VAL A 377 -15.03 -9.81 33.49
C VAL A 377 -15.66 -8.43 33.31
N THR A 378 -14.97 -7.37 33.77
CA THR A 378 -15.40 -5.98 33.52
C THR A 378 -15.08 -5.56 32.09
N THR A 379 -16.08 -5.16 31.33
CA THR A 379 -15.97 -4.79 29.91
C THR A 379 -16.40 -3.35 29.63
N ALA A 380 -16.12 -2.85 28.42
CA ALA A 380 -16.59 -1.55 27.95
C ALA A 380 -18.14 -1.46 27.95
N THR A 381 -18.85 -2.55 27.62
CA THR A 381 -20.31 -2.62 27.74
C THR A 381 -20.78 -2.40 29.17
N ASP A 382 -20.07 -2.94 30.17
CA ASP A 382 -20.43 -2.77 31.58
C ASP A 382 -20.32 -1.30 32.03
N VAL A 383 -19.30 -0.57 31.53
CA VAL A 383 -19.17 0.88 31.75
C VAL A 383 -20.31 1.66 31.11
N ALA A 384 -20.72 1.29 29.89
CA ALA A 384 -21.86 1.93 29.22
C ALA A 384 -23.18 1.66 29.98
N VAL A 385 -23.43 0.42 30.40
CA VAL A 385 -24.62 0.04 31.19
C VAL A 385 -24.66 0.77 32.52
N ALA A 386 -23.55 0.77 33.27
CA ALA A 386 -23.47 1.41 34.58
C ALA A 386 -23.63 2.95 34.51
N SER A 387 -23.24 3.58 33.39
CA SER A 387 -23.22 5.05 33.25
C SER A 387 -24.45 5.66 32.60
N SER A 388 -25.03 4.99 31.60
CA SER A 388 -26.13 5.52 30.79
C SER A 388 -27.50 4.93 31.15
N GLY A 389 -27.53 3.90 32.01
CA GLY A 389 -28.74 3.15 32.31
C GLY A 389 -29.23 2.31 31.13
N ALA A 390 -28.35 2.01 30.18
CA ALA A 390 -28.65 1.18 29.02
C ALA A 390 -29.25 -0.17 29.42
N SER A 391 -30.30 -0.59 28.71
CA SER A 391 -30.93 -1.90 28.93
C SER A 391 -30.23 -2.98 28.09
N ILE A 392 -28.96 -3.24 28.39
CA ILE A 392 -28.18 -4.35 27.82
C ILE A 392 -27.86 -5.33 28.95
N GLY A 393 -28.02 -6.62 28.64
CA GLY A 393 -27.84 -7.69 29.61
C GLY A 393 -29.09 -7.97 30.44
N ASN A 394 -28.96 -8.93 31.35
CA ASN A 394 -30.02 -9.41 32.23
C ASN A 394 -29.72 -9.11 33.72
N THR A 395 -28.56 -8.51 34.00
CA THR A 395 -28.03 -8.30 35.34
C THR A 395 -27.64 -6.84 35.53
N ALA A 396 -27.96 -6.27 36.70
CA ALA A 396 -27.55 -4.91 37.04
C ALA A 396 -26.04 -4.85 37.32
N VAL A 397 -25.35 -3.91 36.67
CA VAL A 397 -23.91 -3.70 36.85
C VAL A 397 -23.67 -2.66 37.95
N SER A 398 -22.78 -2.98 38.89
CA SER A 398 -22.31 -2.03 39.91
C SER A 398 -20.78 -1.90 39.82
N LEU A 399 -20.32 -0.72 39.41
CA LEU A 399 -18.90 -0.37 39.33
C LEU A 399 -18.63 0.90 40.16
N PRO A 400 -17.42 1.09 40.71
CA PRO A 400 -17.06 2.34 41.38
C PRO A 400 -17.19 3.54 40.43
N ALA A 401 -17.74 4.66 40.91
CA ALA A 401 -17.97 5.86 40.09
C ALA A 401 -16.68 6.35 39.38
N GLU A 402 -15.54 6.30 40.06
CA GLU A 402 -14.25 6.68 39.50
C GLU A 402 -13.83 5.80 38.30
N VAL A 403 -14.09 4.49 38.37
CA VAL A 403 -13.80 3.55 37.27
C VAL A 403 -14.70 3.83 36.07
N ILE A 404 -15.97 4.13 36.32
CA ILE A 404 -16.92 4.52 35.28
C ILE A 404 -16.45 5.81 34.58
N ASP A 405 -16.13 6.85 35.34
CA ASP A 405 -15.75 8.15 34.78
C ASP A 405 -14.43 8.07 33.99
N LYS A 406 -13.42 7.38 34.53
CA LYS A 406 -12.14 7.17 33.83
C LYS A 406 -12.28 6.27 32.61
N GLY A 407 -13.09 5.20 32.70
CA GLY A 407 -13.41 4.33 31.57
C GLY A 407 -14.07 5.09 30.42
N LYS A 408 -15.10 5.91 30.72
CA LYS A 408 -15.76 6.77 29.72
C LYS A 408 -14.81 7.79 29.10
N ALA A 409 -13.98 8.44 29.91
CA ALA A 409 -12.99 9.40 29.41
C ALA A 409 -12.00 8.72 28.47
N ARG A 410 -11.57 7.48 28.80
CA ARG A 410 -10.67 6.71 27.93
C ARG A 410 -11.34 6.31 26.61
N ILE A 411 -12.57 5.79 26.65
CA ILE A 411 -13.34 5.42 25.46
C ILE A 411 -13.56 6.65 24.55
N ARG A 412 -13.97 7.78 25.12
CA ARG A 412 -14.10 9.06 24.39
C ARG A 412 -12.80 9.42 23.68
N LYS A 413 -11.67 9.44 24.40
CA LYS A 413 -10.37 9.81 23.83
C LYS A 413 -9.95 8.87 22.70
N MET A 414 -10.21 7.57 22.83
CA MET A 414 -9.92 6.58 21.79
C MET A 414 -10.75 6.86 20.52
N LEU A 415 -12.05 7.14 20.67
CA LEU A 415 -12.95 7.47 19.56
C LEU A 415 -12.59 8.80 18.89
N GLU A 416 -12.35 9.87 19.64
CA GLU A 416 -11.95 11.17 19.11
C GLU A 416 -10.67 11.06 18.28
N ALA A 417 -9.67 10.33 18.78
CA ALA A 417 -8.39 10.15 18.10
C ALA A 417 -8.53 9.38 16.77
N VAL A 418 -9.33 8.30 16.73
CA VAL A 418 -9.52 7.52 15.49
C VAL A 418 -10.40 8.26 14.48
N ILE A 419 -11.44 8.97 14.93
CA ILE A 419 -12.29 9.82 14.07
C ILE A 419 -11.43 10.88 13.40
N ASP A 420 -10.54 11.53 14.14
CA ASP A 420 -9.72 12.58 13.59
C ASP A 420 -8.72 12.08 12.53
N ARG A 421 -8.11 10.90 12.75
CA ARG A 421 -7.26 10.24 11.73
C ARG A 421 -8.01 9.91 10.44
N ALA A 422 -9.30 9.59 10.53
CA ALA A 422 -10.11 9.24 9.37
C ALA A 422 -10.64 10.44 8.55
N LYS A 423 -10.54 11.68 9.06
CA LYS A 423 -11.05 12.89 8.37
C LYS A 423 -10.28 13.26 7.11
N LEU A 424 -10.93 14.10 6.27
CA LEU A 424 -10.35 14.78 5.10
C LEU A 424 -10.09 16.27 5.27
N SER A 425 -10.52 16.83 6.39
CA SER A 425 -10.30 18.23 6.76
C SER A 425 -10.35 18.36 8.28
N PRO A 426 -9.76 19.44 8.86
CA PRO A 426 -9.86 19.72 10.29
C PRO A 426 -11.25 20.20 10.72
N GLU A 427 -12.15 20.49 9.76
CA GLU A 427 -13.48 21.01 10.05
C GLU A 427 -14.32 19.99 10.84
N PRO A 428 -15.17 20.44 11.78
CA PRO A 428 -16.10 19.56 12.48
C PRO A 428 -16.97 18.78 11.49
N CYS A 429 -16.94 17.45 11.59
CA CYS A 429 -17.68 16.57 10.69
C CYS A 429 -18.93 15.99 11.35
N THR A 430 -19.92 15.58 10.55
CA THR A 430 -20.95 14.66 11.02
C THR A 430 -20.36 13.24 11.18
N VAL A 431 -20.61 12.61 12.33
CA VAL A 431 -20.31 11.21 12.60
C VAL A 431 -21.60 10.40 12.53
N ILE A 432 -21.61 9.33 11.74
CA ILE A 432 -22.69 8.35 11.67
C ILE A 432 -22.22 7.08 12.39
N LEU A 433 -22.86 6.75 13.51
CA LEU A 433 -22.54 5.57 14.31
C LEU A 433 -23.37 4.39 13.87
N VAL A 434 -22.70 3.28 13.57
CA VAL A 434 -23.32 1.99 13.26
C VAL A 434 -22.72 0.88 14.13
N GLY A 435 -23.28 -0.32 14.02
CA GLY A 435 -22.84 -1.47 14.80
C GLY A 435 -23.54 -1.59 16.15
N GLY A 436 -23.46 -2.80 16.72
CA GLY A 436 -24.11 -3.14 17.99
C GLY A 436 -23.50 -2.47 19.22
N GLY A 437 -22.24 -2.03 19.12
CA GLY A 437 -21.50 -1.32 20.17
C GLY A 437 -21.66 0.20 20.12
N SER A 438 -22.55 0.75 19.30
CA SER A 438 -22.79 2.21 19.18
C SER A 438 -23.06 2.90 20.54
N ILE A 439 -23.56 2.14 21.51
CA ILE A 439 -23.79 2.57 22.90
C ILE A 439 -22.52 2.98 23.67
N LEU A 440 -21.35 2.55 23.22
CA LEU A 440 -20.07 2.94 23.80
C LEU A 440 -19.71 4.39 23.46
N CYS A 441 -20.29 4.94 22.40
CA CYS A 441 -19.96 6.28 21.93
C CYS A 441 -20.65 7.36 22.78
N PRO A 442 -19.92 8.36 23.28
CA PRO A 442 -20.53 9.48 23.98
C PRO A 442 -21.36 10.37 23.03
N THR A 443 -22.30 11.13 23.60
CA THR A 443 -23.18 12.04 22.84
C THR A 443 -22.45 13.25 22.26
N GLU A 444 -21.33 13.64 22.85
CA GLU A 444 -20.49 14.77 22.44
C GLU A 444 -19.05 14.31 22.28
N LEU A 445 -18.45 14.69 21.15
CA LEU A 445 -17.08 14.38 20.74
C LEU A 445 -16.43 15.66 20.19
N THR A 446 -15.17 15.86 20.53
CA THR A 446 -14.37 16.98 20.03
C THR A 446 -14.16 16.84 18.52
N GLY A 447 -14.30 17.95 17.79
CA GLY A 447 -14.15 17.96 16.32
C GLY A 447 -15.28 17.25 15.57
N VAL A 448 -16.41 16.99 16.22
CA VAL A 448 -17.62 16.41 15.63
C VAL A 448 -18.76 17.41 15.80
N SER A 449 -19.39 17.81 14.68
CA SER A 449 -20.50 18.78 14.71
C SER A 449 -21.80 18.13 15.17
N LYS A 450 -22.01 16.87 14.79
CA LYS A 450 -23.22 16.10 15.05
C LYS A 450 -22.90 14.61 15.06
N VAL A 451 -23.44 13.89 16.04
CA VAL A 451 -23.45 12.42 16.06
C VAL A 451 -24.84 11.94 15.65
N VAL A 452 -24.92 11.05 14.68
CA VAL A 452 -26.14 10.46 14.14
C VAL A 452 -26.11 8.96 14.40
N VAL A 453 -27.11 8.45 15.12
CA VAL A 453 -27.35 7.01 15.25
C VAL A 453 -28.64 6.71 14.50
N PRO A 454 -28.58 6.17 13.28
CA PRO A 454 -29.79 5.86 12.52
C PRO A 454 -30.56 4.69 13.13
N GLU A 455 -31.86 4.61 12.85
CA GLU A 455 -32.63 3.39 13.07
C GLU A 455 -32.01 2.23 12.28
N HIS A 456 -32.04 1.01 12.83
CA HIS A 456 -31.40 -0.17 12.25
C HIS A 456 -29.86 -0.12 12.13
N ALA A 457 -29.18 0.78 12.86
CA ALA A 457 -27.72 0.88 12.92
C ALA A 457 -26.99 -0.46 13.18
N GLY A 458 -27.60 -1.38 13.94
CA GLY A 458 -27.03 -2.68 14.29
C GLY A 458 -26.90 -3.71 13.15
N VAL A 459 -27.49 -3.42 11.98
CA VAL A 459 -27.45 -4.23 10.74
C VAL A 459 -27.07 -3.40 9.51
N ALA A 460 -26.36 -2.28 9.71
CA ALA A 460 -25.96 -1.39 8.62
C ALA A 460 -25.09 -2.10 7.57
N ASN A 461 -24.20 -3.00 7.99
CA ASN A 461 -23.43 -3.87 7.10
C ASN A 461 -24.32 -4.66 6.11
N ALA A 462 -25.32 -5.39 6.59
CA ALA A 462 -26.23 -6.15 5.75
C ALA A 462 -27.03 -5.23 4.79
N ILE A 463 -27.41 -4.03 5.26
CA ILE A 463 -28.07 -3.02 4.41
C ILE A 463 -27.12 -2.55 3.30
N GLY A 464 -25.87 -2.25 3.63
CA GLY A 464 -24.86 -1.85 2.67
C GLY A 464 -24.62 -2.91 1.60
N ALA A 465 -24.69 -4.19 1.98
CA ALA A 465 -24.62 -5.29 1.03
C ALA A 465 -25.83 -5.31 0.08
N ALA A 466 -27.04 -5.14 0.60
CA ALA A 466 -28.28 -5.13 -0.20
C ALA A 466 -28.35 -3.98 -1.22
N ILE A 467 -27.80 -2.80 -0.90
CA ILE A 467 -27.89 -1.59 -1.74
C ILE A 467 -26.71 -1.39 -2.70
N ALA A 468 -25.75 -2.32 -2.72
CA ALA A 468 -24.58 -2.23 -3.59
C ALA A 468 -24.99 -2.27 -5.07
N LYS A 469 -24.11 -1.75 -5.94
CA LYS A 469 -24.33 -1.63 -7.40
C LYS A 469 -23.22 -2.31 -8.18
N ILE A 470 -23.48 -2.66 -9.43
CA ILE A 470 -22.47 -3.23 -10.34
C ILE A 470 -21.51 -2.12 -10.78
N TYR A 471 -20.21 -2.40 -10.68
CA TYR A 471 -19.13 -1.48 -11.01
C TYR A 471 -18.57 -1.73 -12.41
N GLY A 472 -18.17 -0.64 -13.07
CA GLY A 472 -17.37 -0.69 -14.27
C GLY A 472 -16.40 0.48 -14.33
N SER A 473 -15.25 0.24 -14.94
CA SER A 473 -14.24 1.26 -15.14
C SER A 473 -13.59 1.10 -16.50
N ALA A 474 -13.00 2.20 -16.97
CA ALA A 474 -12.17 2.23 -18.16
C ALA A 474 -11.10 3.30 -17.99
N GLU A 475 -9.96 3.07 -18.61
CA GLU A 475 -8.84 4.01 -18.66
C GLU A 475 -8.27 4.03 -20.08
N THR A 476 -7.94 5.23 -20.58
CA THR A 476 -7.23 5.37 -21.84
C THR A 476 -6.31 6.59 -21.80
N ILE A 477 -5.31 6.57 -22.67
CA ILE A 477 -4.49 7.74 -22.97
C ILE A 477 -5.02 8.34 -24.28
N VAL A 478 -5.37 9.62 -24.26
CA VAL A 478 -5.75 10.39 -25.45
C VAL A 478 -4.61 11.27 -25.92
N HIS A 479 -4.49 11.39 -27.24
CA HIS A 479 -3.51 12.25 -27.90
C HIS A 479 -4.19 13.53 -28.41
N GLY A 480 -3.58 14.69 -28.14
CA GLY A 480 -4.07 15.98 -28.64
C GLY A 480 -5.09 16.66 -27.70
N SER A 481 -5.87 17.60 -28.25
CA SER A 481 -6.66 18.55 -27.45
C SER A 481 -8.12 18.15 -27.19
N ASP A 482 -8.64 17.07 -27.79
CA ASP A 482 -10.04 16.65 -27.59
C ASP A 482 -10.23 15.77 -26.33
N ILE A 483 -9.93 16.37 -25.17
CA ILE A 483 -10.09 15.72 -23.86
C ILE A 483 -11.57 15.38 -23.60
N GLN A 484 -12.50 16.23 -24.05
CA GLN A 484 -13.93 16.03 -23.81
C GLN A 484 -14.50 14.86 -24.62
N GLY A 485 -14.07 14.70 -25.88
CA GLY A 485 -14.35 13.49 -26.66
C GLY A 485 -13.81 12.23 -25.99
N GLY A 486 -12.57 12.29 -25.50
CA GLY A 486 -11.94 11.22 -24.72
C GLY A 486 -12.74 10.82 -23.47
N ILE A 487 -13.15 11.79 -22.65
CA ILE A 487 -13.99 11.54 -21.46
C ILE A 487 -15.29 10.82 -21.84
N ALA A 488 -15.95 11.25 -22.91
CA ALA A 488 -17.19 10.62 -23.36
C ALA A 488 -16.98 9.17 -23.80
N GLU A 489 -15.89 8.88 -24.52
CA GLU A 489 -15.54 7.53 -24.98
C GLU A 489 -15.21 6.59 -23.82
N VAL A 490 -14.34 7.04 -22.90
CA VAL A 490 -13.95 6.26 -21.72
C VAL A 490 -15.17 6.01 -20.83
N LYS A 491 -16.05 7.00 -20.67
CA LYS A 491 -17.29 6.82 -19.91
C LYS A 491 -18.21 5.77 -20.54
N ALA A 492 -18.33 5.78 -21.87
CA ALA A 492 -19.11 4.78 -22.58
C ALA A 492 -18.51 3.37 -22.42
N GLU A 493 -17.17 3.25 -22.43
CA GLU A 493 -16.49 1.98 -22.17
C GLU A 493 -16.67 1.50 -20.73
N ALA A 494 -16.55 2.39 -19.73
CA ALA A 494 -16.80 2.06 -18.33
C ALA A 494 -18.24 1.55 -18.11
N ILE A 495 -19.22 2.15 -18.78
CA ILE A 495 -20.61 1.68 -18.78
C ILE A 495 -20.73 0.30 -19.45
N ARG A 496 -20.10 0.08 -20.61
CA ARG A 496 -20.09 -1.24 -21.27
C ARG A 496 -19.49 -2.32 -20.36
N ASN A 497 -18.41 -2.00 -19.65
CA ASN A 497 -17.76 -2.92 -18.71
C ASN A 497 -18.66 -3.26 -17.52
N ALA A 498 -19.39 -2.27 -16.96
CA ALA A 498 -20.39 -2.54 -15.92
C ALA A 498 -21.56 -3.39 -16.43
N VAL A 499 -22.07 -3.11 -17.64
CA VAL A 499 -23.15 -3.90 -18.26
C VAL A 499 -22.67 -5.32 -18.55
N ALA A 500 -21.43 -5.52 -19.00
CA ALA A 500 -20.86 -6.85 -19.22
C ALA A 500 -20.90 -7.70 -17.94
N LYS A 501 -20.69 -7.08 -16.77
CA LYS A 501 -20.76 -7.68 -15.43
C LYS A 501 -22.17 -7.80 -14.86
N GLY A 502 -23.21 -7.54 -15.65
CA GLY A 502 -24.61 -7.67 -15.23
C GLY A 502 -25.23 -6.39 -14.69
N GLY A 503 -24.68 -5.22 -15.02
CA GLY A 503 -25.37 -3.94 -14.83
C GLY A 503 -26.54 -3.78 -15.82
N ASP A 504 -27.61 -3.12 -15.38
CA ASP A 504 -28.78 -2.80 -16.21
C ASP A 504 -28.50 -1.55 -17.07
N GLU A 505 -28.36 -1.74 -18.39
CA GLU A 505 -28.13 -0.68 -19.37
C GLU A 505 -29.25 0.38 -19.43
N ARG A 506 -30.45 0.06 -18.94
CA ARG A 506 -31.63 0.96 -18.96
C ARG A 506 -31.71 1.85 -17.73
N SER A 507 -30.88 1.55 -16.72
CA SER A 507 -30.90 2.22 -15.43
C SER A 507 -30.02 3.47 -15.42
N SER A 508 -30.12 4.26 -14.35
CA SER A 508 -29.30 5.46 -14.19
C SER A 508 -27.84 5.10 -13.86
N VAL A 509 -26.92 5.73 -14.59
CA VAL A 509 -25.48 5.61 -14.36
C VAL A 509 -25.03 6.59 -13.29
N THR A 510 -24.37 6.10 -12.25
CA THR A 510 -23.70 6.93 -11.25
C THR A 510 -22.22 7.03 -11.61
N VAL A 511 -21.69 8.23 -11.89
CA VAL A 511 -20.23 8.43 -12.03
C VAL A 511 -19.63 8.51 -10.62
N LEU A 512 -18.72 7.59 -10.31
CA LEU A 512 -18.07 7.50 -9.01
C LEU A 512 -16.81 8.34 -8.97
N HIS A 513 -16.02 8.25 -10.03
CA HIS A 513 -14.73 8.91 -10.19
C HIS A 513 -14.50 9.28 -11.66
N GLU A 514 -13.87 10.43 -11.87
CA GLU A 514 -13.41 10.92 -13.15
C GLU A 514 -12.04 11.57 -12.90
N GLU A 515 -11.00 11.02 -13.50
CA GLU A 515 -9.63 11.48 -13.38
C GLU A 515 -9.08 11.79 -14.77
N VAL A 516 -8.46 12.97 -14.90
CA VAL A 516 -7.86 13.47 -16.13
C VAL A 516 -6.48 14.03 -15.78
N ALA A 517 -5.42 13.36 -16.22
CA ALA A 517 -4.04 13.66 -15.84
C ALA A 517 -3.09 13.63 -17.05
N GLY A 518 -2.07 14.48 -17.07
CA GLY A 518 -1.01 14.42 -18.10
C GLY A 518 -0.15 13.16 -17.96
N VAL A 519 0.36 12.61 -19.08
CA VAL A 519 1.26 11.45 -19.05
C VAL A 519 2.72 11.90 -18.88
N PRO A 520 3.48 11.34 -17.91
CA PRO A 520 4.90 11.67 -17.74
C PRO A 520 5.74 11.37 -19.00
N TYR A 521 6.71 12.23 -19.30
CA TYR A 521 7.69 12.10 -20.41
C TYR A 521 7.10 12.17 -21.82
N VAL A 522 5.80 12.44 -21.99
CA VAL A 522 5.18 12.52 -23.31
C VAL A 522 4.28 13.76 -23.44
N GLU A 523 4.65 14.67 -24.35
CA GLU A 523 3.85 15.86 -24.63
C GLU A 523 2.52 15.51 -25.32
N ASN A 524 1.47 16.30 -25.03
CA ASN A 524 0.14 16.19 -25.62
C ASN A 524 -0.56 14.83 -25.41
N GLN A 525 -0.19 14.11 -24.35
CA GLN A 525 -0.90 12.92 -23.89
C GLN A 525 -1.60 13.18 -22.55
N THR A 526 -2.84 12.70 -22.44
CA THR A 526 -3.65 12.80 -21.22
C THR A 526 -4.23 11.44 -20.91
N SER A 527 -3.95 10.89 -19.72
CA SER A 527 -4.68 9.75 -19.18
C SER A 527 -6.05 10.19 -18.69
N ILE A 528 -7.07 9.40 -19.01
CA ILE A 528 -8.46 9.58 -18.59
C ILE A 528 -8.91 8.26 -17.98
N LYS A 529 -9.27 8.28 -16.68
CA LYS A 529 -9.87 7.13 -15.97
C LYS A 529 -11.27 7.52 -15.50
N ILE A 530 -12.26 6.66 -15.80
CA ILE A 530 -13.65 6.87 -15.39
C ILE A 530 -14.19 5.61 -14.73
N GLU A 531 -14.89 5.81 -13.63
CA GLU A 531 -15.52 4.75 -12.84
C GLU A 531 -17.01 5.03 -12.69
N VAL A 532 -17.83 3.99 -12.91
CA VAL A 532 -19.27 4.07 -12.88
C VAL A 532 -19.90 2.95 -12.07
N ALA A 533 -21.10 3.20 -11.54
CA ALA A 533 -21.94 2.20 -10.92
C ALA A 533 -23.35 2.20 -11.53
N LEU A 534 -23.88 1.02 -11.78
CA LEU A 534 -25.24 0.80 -12.28
C LEU A 534 -26.00 -0.20 -11.38
N PRO A 535 -27.31 -0.01 -11.17
CA PRO A 535 -28.20 -1.09 -10.73
C PRO A 535 -27.96 -2.40 -11.50
N ALA A 536 -28.18 -3.54 -10.84
CA ALA A 536 -27.94 -4.84 -11.45
C ALA A 536 -29.15 -5.32 -12.27
N ASP A 537 -28.89 -5.97 -13.40
CA ASP A 537 -29.88 -6.78 -14.13
C ASP A 537 -30.00 -8.16 -13.44
N HIS A 538 -30.79 -8.21 -12.37
CA HIS A 538 -30.99 -9.41 -11.57
C HIS A 538 -31.48 -10.60 -12.39
N LYS A 539 -32.34 -10.35 -13.39
CA LYS A 539 -32.90 -11.39 -14.23
C LYS A 539 -31.84 -12.04 -15.11
N ARG A 540 -30.97 -11.23 -15.73
CA ARG A 540 -29.85 -11.74 -16.53
C ARG A 540 -28.91 -12.56 -15.66
N VAL A 541 -28.44 -12.01 -14.55
CA VAL A 541 -27.48 -12.69 -13.65
C VAL A 541 -28.08 -14.00 -13.12
N TYR A 542 -29.36 -14.02 -12.77
CA TYR A 542 -30.04 -15.25 -12.34
C TYR A 542 -30.08 -16.30 -13.45
N SER A 543 -30.36 -15.87 -14.68
CA SER A 543 -30.38 -16.78 -15.84
C SER A 543 -29.01 -17.41 -16.15
N GLU A 544 -27.93 -16.67 -15.88
CA GLU A 544 -26.54 -17.14 -15.99
C GLU A 544 -26.20 -18.10 -14.83
N MET A 545 -26.63 -17.77 -13.62
CA MET A 545 -26.44 -18.61 -12.42
C MET A 545 -27.11 -19.98 -12.55
N VAL A 546 -28.33 -20.05 -13.05
CA VAL A 546 -29.05 -21.32 -13.21
C VAL A 546 -28.39 -22.24 -14.24
N LYS A 547 -27.70 -21.70 -15.25
CA LYS A 547 -26.98 -22.49 -16.26
C LYS A 547 -25.66 -23.07 -15.76
N THR A 548 -25.07 -22.46 -14.73
CA THR A 548 -23.72 -22.73 -14.23
C THR A 548 -23.71 -23.43 -12.88
N ALA A 549 -24.85 -23.49 -12.20
CA ALA A 549 -24.97 -24.13 -10.91
C ALA A 549 -24.70 -25.64 -10.98
N ALA A 550 -23.91 -26.11 -10.03
CA ALA A 550 -23.69 -27.53 -9.81
C ALA A 550 -25.00 -28.25 -9.44
N PRO A 551 -25.15 -29.55 -9.77
CA PRO A 551 -26.17 -30.41 -9.21
C PRO A 551 -26.20 -30.33 -7.67
N ASP A 552 -27.40 -30.40 -7.08
CA ASP A 552 -27.58 -30.28 -5.63
C ASP A 552 -26.76 -31.33 -4.83
N GLU A 553 -26.52 -32.51 -5.40
CA GLU A 553 -25.66 -33.56 -4.82
C GLU A 553 -24.21 -33.10 -4.56
N LEU A 554 -23.60 -32.35 -5.51
CA LEU A 554 -22.25 -31.81 -5.33
C LEU A 554 -22.22 -30.72 -4.25
N VAL A 555 -23.30 -29.96 -4.13
CA VAL A 555 -23.41 -28.89 -3.13
C VAL A 555 -23.57 -29.46 -1.72
N ASP A 556 -24.29 -30.57 -1.58
CA ASP A 556 -24.43 -31.30 -0.33
C ASP A 556 -23.10 -31.94 0.11
N GLU A 557 -22.32 -32.49 -0.82
CA GLU A 557 -20.95 -32.96 -0.55
C GLU A 557 -20.04 -31.81 -0.09
N GLU A 558 -20.03 -30.68 -0.79
CA GLU A 558 -19.21 -29.51 -0.42
C GLU A 558 -19.55 -28.98 0.99
N MET A 559 -20.85 -28.88 1.33
CA MET A 559 -21.28 -28.50 2.68
C MET A 559 -20.88 -29.50 3.76
N TYR A 560 -20.98 -30.80 3.46
CA TYR A 560 -20.61 -31.85 4.39
C TYR A 560 -19.09 -31.93 4.60
N GLU A 561 -18.30 -31.72 3.54
CA GLU A 561 -16.85 -31.60 3.64
C GLU A 561 -16.43 -30.40 4.49
N GLU A 562 -17.05 -29.23 4.30
CA GLU A 562 -16.78 -28.04 5.14
C GLU A 562 -17.03 -28.34 6.63
N THR A 563 -18.02 -29.19 6.92
CA THR A 563 -18.33 -29.69 8.27
C THR A 563 -17.24 -30.64 8.79
N LYS A 564 -16.79 -31.62 7.98
CA LYS A 564 -15.74 -32.58 8.35
C LYS A 564 -14.37 -31.95 8.57
N THR A 565 -14.01 -30.95 7.76
CA THR A 565 -12.72 -30.25 7.91
C THR A 565 -12.66 -29.40 9.18
N HIS A 566 -13.81 -29.14 9.81
CA HIS A 566 -13.95 -28.30 11.01
C HIS A 566 -14.22 -29.08 12.31
N GLU A 567 -14.43 -30.40 12.26
CA GLU A 567 -14.54 -31.22 13.49
C GLU A 567 -13.18 -31.33 14.18
N SER A 568 -12.97 -30.47 15.17
CA SER A 568 -11.83 -30.39 16.11
C SER A 568 -10.53 -31.01 15.60
N ALA A 569 -9.63 -30.15 15.11
CA ALA A 569 -8.21 -30.40 15.26
C ALA A 569 -7.93 -30.51 16.77
N GLY A 570 -8.01 -31.73 17.29
CA GLY A 570 -7.49 -32.05 18.60
C GLY A 570 -6.05 -31.59 18.68
N SER A 571 -5.64 -31.24 19.89
CA SER A 571 -4.30 -30.93 20.38
C SER A 571 -3.19 -31.90 19.91
N GLY A 572 -2.95 -31.94 18.61
CA GLY A 572 -1.83 -32.59 17.97
C GLY A 572 -0.71 -31.57 17.92
N GLY A 573 0.20 -31.67 18.87
CA GLY A 573 1.34 -30.78 19.02
C GLY A 573 2.12 -30.63 17.73
N TYR A 574 1.92 -29.50 17.06
CA TYR A 574 3.06 -28.80 16.49
C TYR A 574 3.81 -28.24 17.69
N GLN A 575 5.01 -28.77 17.93
CA GLN A 575 5.93 -28.14 18.85
C GLN A 575 6.06 -26.66 18.43
N GLU A 576 5.79 -25.75 19.36
CA GLU A 576 6.13 -24.32 19.33
C GLU A 576 7.65 -24.05 19.17
N ASN A 577 8.40 -24.98 18.59
CA ASN A 577 9.86 -24.98 18.58
C ASN A 577 10.49 -24.66 17.21
N ASP A 578 9.72 -24.27 16.20
CA ASP A 578 10.25 -23.98 14.85
C ASP A 578 9.76 -22.64 14.25
N ASP A 579 9.35 -21.68 15.08
CA ASP A 579 9.33 -20.25 14.73
C ASP A 579 10.76 -19.64 14.64
N ASN A 580 11.80 -20.48 14.75
CA ASN A 580 13.21 -20.12 14.77
C ASN A 580 13.84 -19.80 13.39
N ASP A 581 13.10 -19.82 12.28
CA ASP A 581 13.67 -19.42 10.99
C ASP A 581 13.79 -17.89 10.81
N ASP A 582 13.19 -17.11 11.72
CA ASP A 582 13.46 -15.69 11.91
C ASP A 582 13.73 -15.45 13.40
N GLU A 583 14.84 -15.94 13.97
CA GLU A 583 15.36 -15.36 15.22
C GLU A 583 15.51 -13.86 14.96
N ALA A 584 14.55 -13.07 15.45
CA ALA A 584 14.50 -11.64 15.19
C ALA A 584 15.83 -11.05 15.65
N VAL A 585 16.64 -10.60 14.69
CA VAL A 585 17.96 -10.03 14.97
C VAL A 585 17.78 -8.94 16.02
N ASP A 586 18.45 -9.06 17.17
CA ASP A 586 18.50 -7.99 18.15
C ASP A 586 19.29 -6.83 17.54
N LEU A 587 18.57 -5.86 17.00
CA LEU A 587 19.16 -4.71 16.32
C LEU A 587 19.99 -3.86 17.31
N GLY A 588 19.72 -3.99 18.62
CA GLY A 588 20.42 -3.28 19.69
C GLY A 588 21.88 -3.71 19.82
N SER A 589 22.14 -5.00 19.66
CA SER A 589 23.48 -5.61 19.75
C SER A 589 24.13 -5.90 18.39
N TYR A 590 23.38 -5.76 17.30
CA TYR A 590 23.87 -5.94 15.93
C TYR A 590 25.13 -5.12 15.63
N LYS A 591 26.12 -5.77 15.00
CA LYS A 591 27.35 -5.15 14.50
C LYS A 591 27.59 -5.54 13.04
N PRO A 592 27.90 -4.58 12.15
CA PRO A 592 28.23 -4.88 10.76
C PRO A 592 29.57 -5.62 10.66
N LYS A 593 29.74 -6.40 9.59
CA LYS A 593 30.98 -7.13 9.33
C LYS A 593 31.97 -6.25 8.56
N VAL A 594 32.97 -5.73 9.26
CA VAL A 594 34.08 -4.99 8.65
C VAL A 594 35.37 -5.80 8.74
N GLU A 595 35.94 -6.11 7.59
CA GLU A 595 37.17 -6.88 7.45
C GLU A 595 38.41 -6.06 7.83
N ALA A 596 39.51 -6.73 8.22
CA ALA A 596 40.77 -6.07 8.56
C ALA A 596 41.33 -5.21 7.41
N ASN A 597 41.06 -5.58 6.15
CA ASN A 597 41.43 -4.81 4.96
C ASN A 597 40.61 -3.51 4.79
N GLY A 598 39.57 -3.27 5.59
CA GLY A 598 38.68 -2.09 5.47
C GLY A 598 37.44 -2.27 4.63
N LEU A 599 37.14 -3.48 4.16
CA LEU A 599 35.92 -3.77 3.42
C LEU A 599 34.78 -4.04 4.39
N TRP A 600 33.71 -3.26 4.28
CA TRP A 600 32.44 -3.55 4.95
C TRP A 600 31.62 -4.49 4.06
N THR A 601 31.48 -5.74 4.49
CA THR A 601 30.64 -6.74 3.81
C THR A 601 29.22 -6.65 4.37
N LEU A 602 28.24 -6.44 3.48
CA LEU A 602 26.86 -6.18 3.89
C LEU A 602 26.10 -7.47 4.22
N SER A 603 25.30 -7.42 5.28
CA SER A 603 24.29 -8.43 5.61
C SER A 603 22.87 -7.98 5.19
N ASP A 604 21.89 -8.87 5.31
CA ASP A 604 20.47 -8.55 5.12
C ASP A 604 20.01 -7.39 6.04
N THR A 605 20.50 -7.37 7.28
CA THR A 605 20.22 -6.30 8.25
C THR A 605 20.83 -4.97 7.81
N ASP A 606 22.06 -4.97 7.27
CA ASP A 606 22.68 -3.76 6.72
C ASP A 606 21.87 -3.20 5.55
N LEU A 607 21.41 -4.09 4.64
CA LEU A 607 20.59 -3.70 3.50
C LEU A 607 19.26 -3.07 3.93
N ARG A 608 18.63 -3.58 4.99
CA ARG A 608 17.40 -2.98 5.54
C ARG A 608 17.67 -1.56 6.05
N PHE A 609 18.74 -1.36 6.80
CA PHE A 609 19.10 -0.03 7.30
C PHE A 609 19.45 0.93 6.15
N LEU A 610 20.24 0.47 5.17
CA LEU A 610 20.58 1.26 4.00
C LEU A 610 19.33 1.64 3.19
N SER A 611 18.37 0.73 3.02
CA SER A 611 17.12 1.02 2.33
C SER A 611 16.33 2.15 3.00
N ILE A 612 16.14 2.08 4.33
CA ILE A 612 15.41 3.12 5.08
C ILE A 612 16.17 4.45 5.03
N GLY A 613 17.49 4.42 5.27
CA GLY A 613 18.32 5.61 5.29
C GLY A 613 18.46 6.30 3.95
N CYS A 614 18.65 5.56 2.86
CA CYS A 614 18.68 6.13 1.51
C CYS A 614 17.35 6.83 1.20
N TYR A 615 16.22 6.29 1.68
CA TYR A 615 14.93 6.95 1.47
C TYR A 615 14.80 8.27 2.23
N ILE A 616 15.31 8.35 3.46
CA ILE A 616 15.43 9.63 4.21
C ILE A 616 16.28 10.63 3.43
N LEU A 617 17.46 10.20 2.95
CA LEU A 617 18.38 11.05 2.18
C LEU A 617 17.84 11.41 0.78
N GLY A 618 16.82 10.70 0.31
CA GLY A 618 16.09 11.03 -0.93
C GLY A 618 15.34 12.34 -0.85
N CYS A 619 15.11 12.91 0.35
CA CYS A 619 14.47 14.22 0.52
C CYS A 619 13.12 14.32 -0.20
N GLY A 620 12.32 13.25 -0.19
CA GLY A 620 11.04 13.17 -0.91
C GLY A 620 11.12 12.59 -2.32
N GLY A 621 12.32 12.47 -2.91
CA GLY A 621 12.56 11.91 -4.24
C GLY A 621 13.54 10.73 -4.27
N GLY A 622 14.27 10.56 -5.38
CA GLY A 622 15.19 9.42 -5.61
C GLY A 622 14.50 8.06 -5.86
N GLY A 623 13.16 8.01 -5.87
CA GLY A 623 12.37 6.79 -6.07
C GLY A 623 12.38 5.81 -4.89
N SER A 624 11.43 4.87 -4.88
CA SER A 624 11.32 3.87 -3.81
C SER A 624 12.48 2.86 -3.86
N PRO A 625 13.23 2.66 -2.76
CA PRO A 625 14.34 1.70 -2.73
C PRO A 625 13.90 0.23 -2.72
N TYR A 626 12.61 -0.02 -2.59
CA TYR A 626 12.05 -1.34 -2.26
C TYR A 626 12.45 -2.46 -3.23
N ALA A 627 12.32 -2.25 -4.54
CA ALA A 627 12.67 -3.27 -5.53
C ALA A 627 14.19 -3.58 -5.53
N SER A 628 15.02 -2.54 -5.44
CA SER A 628 16.49 -2.66 -5.36
C SER A 628 16.92 -3.38 -4.09
N TYR A 629 16.26 -3.09 -2.97
CA TYR A 629 16.47 -3.80 -1.70
C TYR A 629 16.20 -5.30 -1.85
N LEU A 630 15.04 -5.68 -2.40
CA LEU A 630 14.71 -7.10 -2.64
C LEU A 630 15.73 -7.79 -3.54
N GLN A 631 16.23 -7.10 -4.57
CA GLN A 631 17.27 -7.64 -5.46
C GLN A 631 18.59 -7.89 -4.72
N LEU A 632 19.02 -6.98 -3.85
CA LEU A 632 20.23 -7.18 -3.05
C LEU A 632 20.07 -8.34 -2.05
N ARG A 633 18.90 -8.49 -1.43
CA ARG A 633 18.61 -9.65 -0.57
C ARG A 633 18.71 -10.96 -1.36
N GLN A 634 18.17 -10.98 -2.57
CA GLN A 634 18.24 -12.14 -3.45
C GLN A 634 19.70 -12.49 -3.79
N LEU A 635 20.55 -11.49 -4.08
CA LEU A 635 21.98 -11.70 -4.29
C LEU A 635 22.66 -12.32 -3.06
N LEU A 636 22.39 -11.81 -1.86
CA LEU A 636 22.92 -12.41 -0.62
C LEU A 636 22.45 -13.86 -0.43
N ALA A 637 21.17 -14.14 -0.71
CA ALA A 637 20.61 -15.49 -0.63
C ALA A 637 21.24 -16.46 -1.65
N GLU A 638 21.68 -15.95 -2.79
CA GLU A 638 22.43 -16.69 -3.83
C GLU A 638 23.92 -16.87 -3.49
N GLY A 639 24.39 -16.31 -2.36
CA GLY A 639 25.77 -16.41 -1.90
C GLY A 639 26.71 -15.33 -2.44
N GLU A 640 26.16 -14.31 -3.11
CA GLU A 640 26.94 -13.19 -3.62
C GLU A 640 27.36 -12.24 -2.49
N SER A 641 28.51 -11.60 -2.67
CA SER A 641 29.07 -10.62 -1.73
C SER A 641 28.85 -9.19 -2.22
N ILE A 642 28.51 -8.31 -1.28
CA ILE A 642 28.33 -6.87 -1.51
C ILE A 642 29.23 -6.14 -0.53
N ARG A 643 30.08 -5.23 -1.02
CA ARG A 643 31.14 -4.60 -0.22
C ARG A 643 31.18 -3.09 -0.40
N ILE A 644 31.41 -2.38 0.69
CA ILE A 644 31.64 -0.94 0.73
C ILE A 644 33.07 -0.66 1.21
N VAL A 645 33.72 0.35 0.63
CA VAL A 645 35.07 0.80 0.99
C VAL A 645 35.10 2.29 1.29
N ARG A 646 36.02 2.71 2.17
CA ARG A 646 36.18 4.12 2.53
C ARG A 646 36.74 4.96 1.40
N ILE A 647 36.28 6.20 1.32
CA ILE A 647 36.81 7.21 0.40
C ILE A 647 38.30 7.52 0.64
N GLU A 648 38.78 7.47 1.89
CA GLU A 648 40.20 7.73 2.18
C GLU A 648 41.12 6.57 1.84
N ASP A 649 40.59 5.35 1.69
CA ASP A 649 41.36 4.15 1.34
C ASP A 649 41.55 4.02 -0.19
N LEU A 650 40.98 4.95 -0.96
CA LEU A 650 41.14 5.03 -2.42
C LEU A 650 42.57 5.40 -2.82
N LYS A 651 43.09 4.80 -3.88
CA LYS A 651 44.34 5.25 -4.52
C LYS A 651 44.08 6.42 -5.46
N ASP A 652 45.12 7.19 -5.77
CA ASP A 652 44.99 8.40 -6.60
C ASP A 652 44.47 8.10 -8.01
N ASP A 653 44.87 6.96 -8.58
CA ASP A 653 44.66 6.54 -9.96
C ASP A 653 43.55 5.49 -10.14
N GLU A 654 42.94 5.00 -9.04
CA GLU A 654 41.80 4.09 -9.11
C GLU A 654 40.62 4.78 -9.81
N MET A 655 40.13 4.17 -10.88
CA MET A 655 39.07 4.75 -11.71
C MET A 655 37.69 4.22 -11.29
N MET A 656 36.73 5.13 -11.16
CA MET A 656 35.36 4.81 -10.75
C MET A 656 34.30 5.62 -11.50
N PRO A 657 33.28 4.99 -12.09
CA PRO A 657 32.18 5.68 -12.73
C PRO A 657 31.08 6.03 -11.71
N PRO A 658 30.52 7.26 -11.75
CA PRO A 658 29.23 7.52 -11.14
C PRO A 658 28.14 6.79 -11.93
N VAL A 659 27.29 6.04 -11.24
CA VAL A 659 26.19 5.29 -11.85
C VAL A 659 24.84 5.60 -11.22
N ALA A 660 23.80 5.55 -12.05
CA ALA A 660 22.41 5.72 -11.63
C ALA A 660 21.46 5.08 -12.64
N SER A 661 20.22 4.86 -12.22
CA SER A 661 19.08 4.64 -13.11
C SER A 661 18.42 5.99 -13.41
N VAL A 662 17.96 6.15 -14.65
CA VAL A 662 17.26 7.35 -15.15
C VAL A 662 15.91 6.92 -15.68
N GLY A 663 14.83 7.62 -15.34
CA GLY A 663 13.49 7.33 -15.86
C GLY A 663 12.36 7.69 -14.90
N THR A 664 11.15 7.26 -15.24
CA THR A 664 9.97 7.46 -14.39
C THR A 664 9.85 6.38 -13.31
N PRO A 665 9.43 6.74 -12.07
CA PRO A 665 9.07 5.77 -11.04
C PRO A 665 8.02 4.74 -11.50
N ALA A 666 7.12 5.11 -12.41
CA ALA A 666 6.08 4.20 -12.93
C ALA A 666 6.69 2.99 -13.66
N VAL A 667 7.76 3.18 -14.43
CA VAL A 667 8.47 2.09 -15.12
C VAL A 667 9.16 1.21 -14.09
N SER A 668 9.83 1.77 -13.08
CA SER A 668 10.52 0.97 -12.05
C SER A 668 9.57 0.10 -11.22
N ILE A 669 8.31 0.53 -11.07
CA ILE A 669 7.25 -0.21 -10.38
C ILE A 669 6.70 -1.36 -11.24
N GLU A 670 6.58 -1.16 -12.56
CA GLU A 670 6.03 -2.16 -13.49
C GLU A 670 7.08 -3.11 -14.09
N ARG A 671 8.32 -2.63 -14.25
CA ARG A 671 9.46 -3.34 -14.83
C ARG A 671 10.69 -3.17 -13.93
N PRO A 672 10.71 -3.76 -12.71
CA PRO A 672 11.85 -3.68 -11.80
C PRO A 672 13.06 -4.47 -12.32
N GLY A 673 14.27 -4.05 -11.96
CA GLY A 673 15.53 -4.73 -12.29
C GLY A 673 16.00 -4.52 -13.73
N GLY A 674 16.69 -5.52 -14.29
CA GLY A 674 17.31 -5.47 -15.62
C GLY A 674 18.75 -4.96 -15.62
N ASP A 675 19.45 -5.19 -16.73
CA ASP A 675 20.92 -5.03 -16.82
C ASP A 675 21.37 -3.63 -17.29
N GLY A 676 20.47 -2.63 -17.28
CA GLY A 676 20.71 -1.32 -17.90
C GLY A 676 21.99 -0.64 -17.41
N VAL A 677 22.19 -0.54 -16.10
CA VAL A 677 23.38 0.14 -15.54
C VAL A 677 24.65 -0.69 -15.78
N TRP A 678 24.56 -2.01 -15.65
CA TRP A 678 25.68 -2.91 -15.93
C TRP A 678 26.15 -2.78 -17.38
N HIS A 679 25.22 -2.76 -18.33
CA HIS A 679 25.52 -2.53 -19.75
C HIS A 679 26.07 -1.11 -20.00
N ALA A 680 25.54 -0.08 -19.32
CA ALA A 680 26.07 1.28 -19.43
C ALA A 680 27.52 1.34 -18.96
N MET A 681 27.86 0.72 -17.83
CA MET A 681 29.25 0.63 -17.38
C MET A 681 30.15 -0.06 -18.41
N GLN A 682 29.70 -1.19 -18.97
CA GLN A 682 30.47 -1.90 -20.01
C GLN A 682 30.68 -1.04 -21.27
N GLU A 683 29.68 -0.25 -21.66
CA GLU A 683 29.79 0.67 -22.78
C GLU A 683 30.74 1.82 -22.46
N MET A 684 30.73 2.33 -21.23
CA MET A 684 31.64 3.37 -20.77
C MET A 684 33.10 2.87 -20.73
N GLU A 685 33.35 1.62 -20.32
CA GLU A 685 34.70 1.03 -20.39
C GLU A 685 35.23 0.97 -21.84
N LYS A 686 34.35 0.69 -22.81
CA LYS A 686 34.71 0.68 -24.25
C LYS A 686 35.01 2.10 -24.74
N GLU A 687 34.15 3.06 -24.41
CA GLU A 687 34.30 4.47 -24.82
C GLU A 687 35.58 5.08 -24.25
N MET A 688 35.88 4.79 -22.98
CA MET A 688 37.02 5.39 -22.27
C MET A 688 38.31 4.55 -22.34
N GLY A 689 38.25 3.30 -22.81
CA GLY A 689 39.38 2.37 -22.79
C GLY A 689 39.94 2.12 -21.40
N THR A 690 39.11 2.21 -20.36
CA THR A 690 39.50 2.20 -18.95
C THR A 690 38.71 1.15 -18.18
N ARG A 691 39.37 0.40 -17.29
CA ARG A 691 38.73 -0.54 -16.38
C ARG A 691 38.37 0.13 -15.07
N PHE A 692 37.25 -0.27 -14.48
CA PHE A 692 36.81 0.27 -13.19
C PHE A 692 37.31 -0.59 -12.03
N GLU A 693 37.83 0.06 -11.00
CA GLU A 693 38.36 -0.61 -9.79
C GLU A 693 37.48 -0.37 -8.56
N LYS A 694 36.59 0.61 -8.64
CA LYS A 694 35.63 1.02 -7.61
C LYS A 694 34.35 1.52 -8.29
N LEU A 695 33.26 1.53 -7.54
CA LEU A 695 31.97 2.04 -7.99
C LEU A 695 31.50 3.18 -7.08
N ILE A 696 30.80 4.15 -7.65
CA ILE A 696 30.22 5.26 -6.89
C ILE A 696 28.77 5.50 -7.31
N ALA A 697 27.92 5.74 -6.31
CA ALA A 697 26.56 6.19 -6.55
C ALA A 697 26.59 7.64 -7.05
N THR A 698 25.88 7.94 -8.14
CA THR A 698 25.68 9.35 -8.53
C THR A 698 24.93 10.09 -7.42
N GLU A 699 23.91 9.46 -6.85
CA GLU A 699 23.14 9.98 -5.72
C GLU A 699 22.93 8.90 -4.65
N ILE A 700 23.01 9.29 -3.37
CA ILE A 700 22.66 8.39 -2.26
C ILE A 700 21.14 8.26 -2.04
N GLY A 701 20.35 9.20 -2.58
CA GLY A 701 18.91 9.27 -2.36
C GLY A 701 18.14 8.09 -2.97
N GLY A 702 17.19 7.56 -2.20
CA GLY A 702 16.18 6.60 -2.66
C GLY A 702 16.76 5.33 -3.31
N ALA A 703 16.20 4.97 -4.47
CA ALA A 703 16.51 3.75 -5.18
C ALA A 703 17.93 3.72 -5.76
N ASN A 704 18.50 4.86 -6.16
CA ASN A 704 19.81 4.91 -6.79
C ASN A 704 20.95 4.60 -5.81
N GLY A 705 20.86 5.11 -4.58
CA GLY A 705 21.82 4.76 -3.51
C GLY A 705 21.85 3.26 -3.26
N VAL A 706 20.67 2.63 -3.13
CA VAL A 706 20.56 1.18 -2.91
C VAL A 706 20.98 0.40 -4.16
N ALA A 707 20.47 0.74 -5.34
CA ALA A 707 20.70 0.00 -6.58
C ALA A 707 22.17 -0.02 -7.02
N THR A 708 22.96 1.01 -6.70
CA THR A 708 24.38 1.04 -7.00
C THR A 708 25.12 -0.18 -6.42
N LEU A 709 24.71 -0.66 -5.24
CA LEU A 709 25.32 -1.82 -4.58
C LEU A 709 25.15 -3.12 -5.38
N ILE A 710 24.15 -3.20 -6.26
CA ILE A 710 23.88 -4.38 -7.10
C ILE A 710 25.08 -4.61 -8.03
N TRP A 711 25.54 -3.55 -8.69
CA TRP A 711 26.54 -3.64 -9.75
C TRP A 711 27.97 -3.79 -9.21
N GLY A 712 28.21 -3.40 -7.95
CA GLY A 712 29.44 -3.69 -7.22
C GLY A 712 29.52 -5.11 -6.63
N SER A 713 28.42 -5.86 -6.64
CA SER A 713 28.41 -7.24 -6.11
C SER A 713 29.29 -8.19 -6.90
N SER A 714 29.66 -9.33 -6.30
CA SER A 714 30.48 -10.37 -6.94
C SER A 714 29.84 -11.01 -8.18
N ARG A 715 28.52 -10.86 -8.36
CA ARG A 715 27.82 -11.33 -9.56
C ARG A 715 28.14 -10.52 -10.81
N TYR A 716 28.43 -9.22 -10.63
CA TYR A 716 28.62 -8.27 -11.73
C TYR A 716 30.09 -7.86 -11.85
N TYR A 717 30.48 -6.67 -11.35
CA TYR A 717 31.86 -6.21 -11.49
C TYR A 717 32.81 -6.74 -10.40
N ASP A 718 32.29 -7.25 -9.29
CA ASP A 718 33.10 -7.70 -8.14
C ASP A 718 34.07 -6.61 -7.63
N ILE A 719 33.61 -5.35 -7.61
CA ILE A 719 34.36 -4.19 -7.10
C ILE A 719 33.59 -3.50 -5.97
N PRO A 720 34.25 -3.02 -4.90
CA PRO A 720 33.54 -2.38 -3.80
C PRO A 720 33.00 -1.01 -4.19
N THR A 721 31.82 -0.69 -3.66
CA THR A 721 31.22 0.65 -3.75
C THR A 721 31.87 1.58 -2.73
N VAL A 722 32.13 2.83 -3.12
CA VAL A 722 32.70 3.83 -2.23
C VAL A 722 31.65 4.30 -1.23
N ASP A 723 32.04 4.45 0.04
CA ASP A 723 31.23 5.11 1.07
C ASP A 723 31.20 6.63 0.82
N GLY A 724 30.41 7.02 -0.17
CA GLY A 724 30.26 8.37 -0.65
C GLY A 724 29.52 8.40 -1.99
N ASP A 725 29.04 9.58 -2.34
CA ASP A 725 28.31 9.83 -3.59
C ASP A 725 28.64 11.21 -4.17
N MET A 726 27.99 11.59 -5.27
CA MET A 726 28.20 12.89 -5.93
C MET A 726 27.19 13.96 -5.52
N MET A 727 26.21 13.68 -4.65
CA MET A 727 25.17 14.65 -4.31
C MET A 727 24.96 14.83 -2.80
N GLY A 728 25.06 13.79 -1.99
CA GLY A 728 24.72 13.79 -0.56
C GLY A 728 23.21 13.79 -0.27
N ARG A 729 22.40 13.90 -1.32
CA ARG A 729 20.92 13.88 -1.36
C ARG A 729 20.47 13.51 -2.77
N ALA A 730 19.17 13.54 -3.06
CA ALA A 730 18.66 13.52 -4.43
C ALA A 730 18.54 14.95 -5.01
N TYR A 731 18.81 15.07 -6.31
CA TYR A 731 18.58 16.27 -7.13
C TYR A 731 17.95 15.90 -8.49
N PRO A 732 17.11 16.77 -9.07
CA PRO A 732 16.33 16.40 -10.25
C PRO A 732 17.07 16.49 -11.59
N GLN A 733 18.23 17.15 -11.66
CA GLN A 733 18.93 17.41 -12.93
C GLN A 733 20.32 16.78 -12.99
N PHE A 734 20.73 16.40 -14.21
CA PHE A 734 21.95 15.64 -14.49
C PHE A 734 23.22 16.34 -13.98
N GLU A 735 23.32 17.64 -14.20
CA GLU A 735 24.47 18.47 -13.87
C GLU A 735 24.56 18.82 -12.37
N MET A 736 23.51 18.52 -11.58
CA MET A 736 23.48 18.76 -10.13
C MET A 736 24.29 17.72 -9.36
N VAL A 737 25.52 17.48 -9.80
CA VAL A 737 26.52 16.63 -9.16
C VAL A 737 27.69 17.50 -8.69
N SER A 738 28.28 17.13 -7.56
CA SER A 738 29.34 17.89 -6.90
C SER A 738 30.59 18.07 -7.77
N GLN A 739 30.85 17.10 -8.66
CA GLN A 739 31.89 17.21 -9.69
C GLN A 739 31.72 18.45 -10.57
N TYR A 740 30.48 18.85 -10.89
CA TYR A 740 30.22 19.99 -11.78
C TYR A 740 30.58 21.33 -11.17
N ILE A 741 30.61 21.43 -9.84
CA ILE A 741 31.00 22.64 -9.11
C ILE A 741 32.42 23.09 -9.50
N HIS A 742 33.31 22.13 -9.81
CA HIS A 742 34.68 22.39 -10.19
C HIS A 742 34.94 22.32 -11.71
N ALA A 743 33.95 21.90 -12.49
CA ALA A 743 34.04 21.81 -13.94
C ALA A 743 33.92 23.19 -14.61
N LYS A 744 34.62 23.38 -15.72
CA LYS A 744 34.52 24.61 -16.53
C LYS A 744 33.46 24.53 -17.60
N SER A 745 33.02 23.32 -17.93
CA SER A 745 32.02 23.01 -18.95
C SER A 745 31.31 21.71 -18.61
N ILE A 746 30.04 21.59 -19.02
CA ILE A 746 29.27 20.35 -18.93
C ILE A 746 29.99 19.15 -19.59
N ASN A 747 30.84 19.43 -20.58
CA ASN A 747 31.61 18.42 -21.30
C ASN A 747 32.68 17.72 -20.44
N GLU A 748 32.98 18.21 -19.24
CA GLU A 748 33.82 17.50 -18.26
C GLU A 748 33.07 16.39 -17.51
N LEU A 749 31.72 16.45 -17.47
CA LEU A 749 30.87 15.35 -16.98
C LEU A 749 30.57 14.30 -18.05
N LEU A 750 30.82 14.65 -19.32
CA LEU A 750 30.56 13.82 -20.49
C LEU A 750 31.85 13.10 -20.95
N PRO A 751 31.75 11.95 -21.65
CA PRO A 751 30.53 11.32 -22.11
C PRO A 751 29.70 10.67 -21.00
N VAL A 752 28.42 10.44 -21.28
CA VAL A 752 27.53 9.58 -20.49
C VAL A 752 27.03 8.47 -21.39
N THR A 753 27.03 7.24 -20.88
CA THR A 753 26.42 6.11 -21.58
C THR A 753 25.06 5.79 -20.97
N LEU A 754 24.08 5.54 -21.82
CA LEU A 754 22.71 5.17 -21.48
C LEU A 754 22.39 3.83 -22.13
N CYS A 755 21.83 2.90 -21.37
CA CYS A 755 21.49 1.57 -21.87
C CYS A 755 20.12 1.12 -21.37
N SER A 756 19.33 0.57 -22.28
CA SER A 756 17.99 0.04 -22.04
C SER A 756 17.97 -1.30 -21.28
N GLY A 757 19.09 -2.03 -21.26
CA GLY A 757 19.12 -3.44 -20.83
C GLY A 757 18.67 -4.43 -21.92
N THR A 758 18.08 -3.96 -23.02
CA THR A 758 17.59 -4.79 -24.14
C THR A 758 18.49 -4.76 -25.38
N GLY A 759 19.63 -4.06 -25.31
CA GLY A 759 20.61 -3.92 -26.39
C GLY A 759 20.60 -2.57 -27.12
N HIS A 760 19.67 -1.68 -26.79
CA HIS A 760 19.73 -0.28 -27.24
C HIS A 760 20.63 0.52 -26.29
N ASN A 761 21.79 0.94 -26.80
CA ASN A 761 22.83 1.68 -26.08
C ASN A 761 23.10 3.01 -26.80
N VAL A 762 23.21 4.10 -26.05
CA VAL A 762 23.48 5.45 -26.57
C VAL A 762 24.61 6.07 -25.77
N VAL A 763 25.55 6.74 -26.46
CA VAL A 763 26.58 7.58 -25.84
C VAL A 763 26.23 9.03 -26.09
N ILE A 764 26.09 9.82 -25.03
CA ILE A 764 25.97 11.27 -25.10
C ILE A 764 27.39 11.84 -25.11
N PRO A 765 27.87 12.39 -26.24
CA PRO A 765 29.26 12.80 -26.39
C PRO A 765 29.55 14.11 -25.67
N ALA A 766 30.83 14.33 -25.33
CA ALA A 766 31.36 15.57 -24.76
C ALA A 766 31.45 16.73 -25.78
N THR A 767 30.36 16.97 -26.51
CA THR A 767 30.21 18.03 -27.51
C THR A 767 28.92 18.84 -27.32
N GLN A 768 28.36 18.84 -26.10
CA GLN A 768 27.13 19.58 -25.78
C GLN A 768 27.44 21.07 -25.61
N THR A 769 26.46 21.93 -25.92
CA THR A 769 26.63 23.38 -25.83
C THR A 769 26.58 23.86 -24.38
N ASP A 770 25.71 23.25 -23.59
CA ASP A 770 25.36 23.63 -22.21
C ASP A 770 24.63 22.48 -21.49
N GLU A 771 24.37 22.65 -20.20
CA GLU A 771 23.62 21.73 -19.36
C GLU A 771 22.22 21.40 -19.90
N THR A 772 21.53 22.38 -20.50
CA THR A 772 20.18 22.19 -21.02
C THR A 772 20.19 21.21 -22.20
N SER A 773 21.11 21.42 -23.16
CA SER A 773 21.28 20.53 -24.31
C SER A 773 21.66 19.09 -23.91
N ALA A 774 22.54 18.94 -22.92
CA ALA A 774 22.92 17.64 -22.38
C ALA A 774 21.72 16.93 -21.71
N GLY A 775 20.97 17.66 -20.88
CA GLY A 775 19.78 17.15 -20.21
C GLY A 775 18.69 16.69 -21.19
N ILE A 776 18.45 17.45 -22.27
CA ILE A 776 17.52 17.05 -23.34
C ILE A 776 17.99 15.78 -24.03
N ALA A 777 19.26 15.71 -24.43
CA ALA A 777 19.80 14.53 -25.12
C ALA A 777 19.71 13.24 -24.29
N ILE A 778 19.96 13.34 -22.97
CA ILE A 778 19.79 12.22 -22.03
C ILE A 778 18.32 11.78 -21.95
N ARG A 779 17.38 12.73 -21.86
CA ARG A 779 15.95 12.43 -21.74
C ARG A 779 15.38 11.84 -23.02
N ASP A 780 15.73 12.37 -24.19
CA ASP A 780 15.28 11.85 -25.48
C ASP A 780 15.74 10.40 -25.67
N ALA A 781 16.99 10.10 -25.30
CA ALA A 781 17.51 8.73 -25.31
C ALA A 781 16.73 7.82 -24.33
N CYS A 782 16.43 8.31 -23.11
CA CYS A 782 15.66 7.57 -22.12
C CYS A 782 14.22 7.26 -22.61
N VAL A 783 13.54 8.20 -23.26
CA VAL A 783 12.22 7.99 -23.86
C VAL A 783 12.27 6.91 -24.93
N ALA A 784 13.27 6.95 -25.82
CA ALA A 784 13.48 5.93 -26.85
C ALA A 784 13.81 4.52 -26.28
N MET A 785 14.09 4.42 -24.98
CA MET A 785 14.35 3.16 -24.25
C MET A 785 13.13 2.68 -23.42
N GLY A 786 11.94 3.26 -23.65
CA GLY A 786 10.73 2.95 -22.89
C GLY A 786 10.66 3.70 -21.56
N SER A 787 11.18 4.94 -21.54
CA SER A 787 11.17 5.86 -20.39
C SER A 787 11.91 5.38 -19.14
N ALA A 788 12.85 4.44 -19.30
CA ALA A 788 13.86 4.12 -18.31
C ALA A 788 15.14 3.57 -18.95
N ALA A 789 16.29 3.93 -18.38
CA ALA A 789 17.62 3.50 -18.79
C ALA A 789 18.56 3.41 -17.58
N GLY A 790 19.56 2.56 -17.65
CA GLY A 790 20.73 2.66 -16.78
C GLY A 790 21.74 3.63 -17.36
N ALA A 791 22.45 4.34 -16.49
CA ALA A 791 23.44 5.34 -16.87
C ALA A 791 24.79 5.09 -16.18
N SER A 792 25.87 5.33 -16.91
CA SER A 792 27.22 5.45 -16.38
C SER A 792 27.82 6.76 -16.87
N GLY A 793 28.23 7.61 -15.93
CA GLY A 793 28.90 8.87 -16.19
C GLY A 793 30.41 8.70 -16.40
N ARG A 794 31.05 9.79 -16.79
CA ARG A 794 32.50 9.81 -17.03
C ARG A 794 33.27 9.34 -15.78
N PRO A 795 34.13 8.31 -15.88
CA PRO A 795 34.91 7.82 -14.75
C PRO A 795 35.83 8.88 -14.17
N ILE A 796 35.88 8.96 -12.83
CA ILE A 796 36.76 9.86 -12.08
C ILE A 796 37.87 9.09 -11.36
N PRO A 797 39.07 9.68 -11.20
CA PRO A 797 40.13 9.07 -10.41
C PRO A 797 39.88 9.25 -8.91
N GLY A 798 40.39 8.33 -8.08
CA GLY A 798 40.21 8.37 -6.63
C GLY A 798 40.71 9.65 -5.95
N LYS A 799 41.73 10.31 -6.53
CA LYS A 799 42.13 11.65 -6.10
C LYS A 799 41.00 12.68 -6.24
N LEU A 800 40.34 12.72 -7.40
CA LEU A 800 39.24 13.64 -7.64
C LEU A 800 38.05 13.29 -6.75
N MET A 801 37.78 12.00 -6.56
CA MET A 801 36.72 11.55 -5.64
C MET A 801 36.92 12.10 -4.22
N ARG A 802 38.14 12.09 -3.68
CA ARG A 802 38.40 12.68 -2.35
C ARG A 802 38.28 14.20 -2.29
N GLU A 803 38.37 14.89 -3.43
CA GLU A 803 38.28 16.35 -3.52
C GLU A 803 36.82 16.82 -3.68
N VAL A 804 36.02 16.12 -4.51
CA VAL A 804 34.66 16.56 -4.88
C VAL A 804 33.55 15.65 -4.38
N GLY A 805 33.84 14.44 -3.93
CA GLY A 805 32.84 13.50 -3.42
C GLY A 805 32.28 13.90 -2.06
N ILE A 806 31.01 13.58 -1.83
CA ILE A 806 30.39 13.72 -0.53
C ILE A 806 30.72 12.45 0.28
N PRO A 807 31.48 12.54 1.37
CA PRO A 807 31.99 11.36 2.06
C PRO A 807 30.97 10.75 3.01
N ASN A 808 31.10 9.44 3.25
CA ASN A 808 30.41 8.67 4.29
C ASN A 808 28.88 8.63 4.17
N THR A 809 28.35 8.72 2.94
CA THR A 809 26.89 8.80 2.74
C THR A 809 26.18 7.46 2.91
N TYR A 810 26.82 6.32 2.62
CA TYR A 810 26.30 5.00 2.98
C TYR A 810 26.35 4.77 4.49
N SER A 811 27.43 5.21 5.15
CA SER A 811 27.53 5.20 6.61
C SER A 811 26.42 6.03 7.27
N LEU A 812 26.11 7.21 6.73
CA LEU A 812 24.99 8.02 7.20
C LEU A 812 23.65 7.30 6.99
N ALA A 813 23.38 6.80 5.78
CA ALA A 813 22.17 6.05 5.47
C ALA A 813 21.97 4.88 6.45
N TRP A 814 23.02 4.09 6.69
CA TRP A 814 22.95 2.97 7.62
C TRP A 814 22.59 3.40 9.04
N ARG A 815 23.14 4.53 9.53
CA ARG A 815 22.83 5.03 10.88
C ARG A 815 21.40 5.52 11.00
N LEU A 816 20.94 6.30 10.02
CA LEU A 816 19.57 6.80 9.98
C LEU A 816 18.56 5.64 9.90
N GLY A 817 18.81 4.66 9.04
CA GLY A 817 17.94 3.49 8.95
C GLY A 817 17.98 2.60 10.19
N ARG A 818 19.15 2.46 10.83
CA ARG A 818 19.29 1.69 12.07
C ARG A 818 18.45 2.28 13.20
N VAL A 819 18.45 3.60 13.39
CA VAL A 819 17.66 4.23 14.47
C VAL A 819 16.16 4.08 14.24
N VAL A 820 15.69 4.20 12.99
CA VAL A 820 14.28 3.96 12.65
C VAL A 820 13.90 2.50 12.90
N ALA A 821 14.69 1.55 12.40
CA ALA A 821 14.41 0.12 12.59
C ALA A 821 14.45 -0.30 14.08
N LEU A 822 15.34 0.29 14.87
CA LEU A 822 15.38 0.11 16.33
C LEU A 822 14.13 0.67 17.01
N ALA A 823 13.69 1.86 16.62
CA ALA A 823 12.49 2.47 17.18
C ALA A 823 11.24 1.64 16.87
N GLN A 824 11.15 1.07 15.66
CA GLN A 824 10.10 0.12 15.27
C GLN A 824 10.15 -1.16 16.13
N GLN A 825 11.32 -1.79 16.28
CA GLN A 825 11.47 -3.02 17.08
C GLN A 825 11.12 -2.81 18.57
N ARG A 826 11.41 -1.62 19.11
CA ARG A 826 11.16 -1.27 20.51
C ARG A 826 9.80 -0.62 20.78
N GLY A 827 9.04 -0.28 19.75
CA GLY A 827 7.80 0.48 19.87
C GLY A 827 8.01 1.93 20.35
N THR A 828 9.16 2.53 20.08
CA THR A 828 9.54 3.90 20.51
C THR A 828 9.55 4.90 19.36
N VAL A 829 8.70 4.70 18.34
CA VAL A 829 8.63 5.54 17.13
C VAL A 829 8.40 7.02 17.47
N ALA A 830 7.66 7.33 18.54
CA ALA A 830 7.39 8.71 18.96
C ALA A 830 8.64 9.57 19.26
N SER A 831 9.79 8.95 19.58
CA SER A 831 11.06 9.66 19.85
C SER A 831 12.08 9.57 18.71
N VAL A 832 11.72 8.92 17.58
CA VAL A 832 12.67 8.59 16.51
C VAL A 832 13.33 9.82 15.89
N THR A 833 12.65 10.96 15.89
CA THR A 833 13.18 12.23 15.37
C THR A 833 14.41 12.70 16.15
N GLY A 834 14.42 12.50 17.47
CA GLY A 834 15.59 12.79 18.31
C GLY A 834 16.77 11.87 18.01
N ASP A 835 16.50 10.57 17.84
CA ASP A 835 17.53 9.59 17.51
C ASP A 835 18.14 9.84 16.11
N ILE A 836 17.33 10.29 15.15
CA ILE A 836 17.77 10.73 13.83
C ILE A 836 18.69 11.95 13.93
N ILE A 837 18.34 12.93 14.79
CA ILE A 837 19.18 14.12 15.01
C ILE A 837 20.55 13.72 15.54
N GLU A 838 20.61 12.85 16.55
CA GLU A 838 21.87 12.36 17.09
C GLU A 838 22.68 11.57 16.05
N ALA A 839 22.03 10.68 15.29
CA ALA A 839 22.67 9.93 14.22
C ALA A 839 23.23 10.81 13.09
N ALA A 840 22.62 11.98 12.85
CA ALA A 840 23.04 12.97 11.86
C ALA A 840 24.19 13.88 12.33
N GLY A 841 24.65 13.76 13.58
CA GLY A 841 25.70 14.62 14.16
C GLY A 841 25.22 15.58 15.25
N GLY A 842 23.99 15.41 15.73
CA GLY A 842 23.41 16.15 16.85
C GLY A 842 22.61 17.40 16.43
N PRO A 843 22.10 18.18 17.42
CA PRO A 843 21.18 19.30 17.18
C PRO A 843 21.72 20.46 16.33
N GLY A 844 23.05 20.52 16.15
CA GLY A 844 23.70 21.43 15.22
C GLY A 844 23.56 21.01 13.76
N SER A 845 23.45 19.71 13.48
CA SER A 845 23.46 19.13 12.13
C SER A 845 22.07 18.79 11.60
N ALA A 846 21.10 18.52 12.46
CA ALA A 846 19.72 18.27 12.06
C ALA A 846 18.73 18.77 13.12
N ARG A 847 17.50 19.09 12.69
CA ARG A 847 16.42 19.58 13.56
C ARG A 847 15.05 19.17 13.02
N VAL A 848 14.08 19.03 13.93
CA VAL A 848 12.66 19.04 13.58
C VAL A 848 12.23 20.50 13.47
N LEU A 849 11.69 20.91 12.33
CA LEU A 849 11.14 22.26 12.16
C LEU A 849 9.69 22.36 12.59
N PHE A 850 8.92 21.31 12.32
CA PHE A 850 7.49 21.31 12.52
C PHE A 850 6.97 19.88 12.62
N GLN A 851 6.03 19.63 13.53
CA GLN A 851 5.27 18.39 13.58
C GLN A 851 3.79 18.70 13.44
N GLY A 852 3.13 18.02 12.50
CA GLY A 852 1.81 18.42 12.05
C GLY A 852 1.10 17.36 11.24
N LYS A 853 -0.08 17.71 10.73
CA LYS A 853 -0.90 16.86 9.87
C LYS A 853 -0.90 17.42 8.45
N ILE A 854 -0.75 16.58 7.44
CA ILE A 854 -0.88 17.03 6.05
C ILE A 854 -2.33 17.50 5.80
N ARG A 855 -2.48 18.78 5.48
CA ARG A 855 -3.77 19.44 5.21
C ARG A 855 -4.08 19.57 3.72
N GLY A 856 -3.06 19.55 2.87
CA GLY A 856 -3.24 19.72 1.43
C GLY A 856 -2.01 19.27 0.65
N VAL A 857 -2.26 18.67 -0.51
CA VAL A 857 -1.23 18.29 -1.48
C VAL A 857 -1.67 18.85 -2.82
N GLU A 858 -0.88 19.76 -3.37
CA GLU A 858 -1.06 20.32 -4.71
C GLU A 858 0.07 19.78 -5.57
N SER A 859 -0.25 19.09 -6.68
CA SER A 859 0.77 18.55 -7.58
C SER A 859 0.32 18.64 -9.03
N THR A 860 1.26 18.98 -9.91
CA THR A 860 1.13 18.90 -11.35
C THR A 860 2.37 18.21 -11.93
N LEU A 861 2.17 17.41 -12.98
CA LEU A 861 3.28 16.85 -13.75
C LEU A 861 3.68 17.85 -14.83
N THR A 862 4.97 18.18 -14.90
CA THR A 862 5.51 19.03 -15.96
C THR A 862 5.72 18.25 -17.26
N THR A 863 5.92 18.96 -18.39
CA THR A 863 6.29 18.34 -19.67
C THR A 863 7.61 17.55 -19.59
N THR A 864 8.46 17.88 -18.62
CA THR A 864 9.73 17.19 -18.35
C THR A 864 9.59 16.06 -17.32
N ALA A 865 8.35 15.66 -16.99
CA ALA A 865 8.00 14.58 -16.08
C ALA A 865 8.40 14.78 -14.61
N HIS A 866 8.69 16.01 -14.22
CA HIS A 866 8.88 16.35 -12.81
C HIS A 866 7.51 16.54 -12.15
N SER A 867 7.34 15.99 -10.96
CA SER A 867 6.23 16.30 -10.07
C SER A 867 6.52 17.65 -9.41
N LEU A 868 5.87 18.71 -9.88
CA LEU A 868 5.97 20.06 -9.30
C LEU A 868 4.78 20.29 -8.37
N GLY A 869 5.02 20.81 -7.18
CA GLY A 869 3.93 21.02 -6.25
C GLY A 869 4.35 21.52 -4.88
N LYS A 870 3.43 21.40 -3.94
CA LYS A 870 3.68 21.68 -2.52
C LYS A 870 2.78 20.83 -1.63
N VAL A 871 3.29 20.50 -0.45
CA VAL A 871 2.51 19.93 0.64
C VAL A 871 2.37 20.95 1.77
N THR A 872 1.15 21.09 2.29
CA THR A 872 0.85 21.96 3.43
C THR A 872 0.63 21.09 4.65
N VAL A 873 1.40 21.34 5.72
CA VAL A 873 1.33 20.63 6.99
C VAL A 873 0.82 21.61 8.05
N GLU A 874 -0.33 21.31 8.65
CA GLU A 874 -0.95 22.13 9.69
C GLU A 874 -0.56 21.66 11.09
N ARG A 875 -0.51 22.58 12.06
CA ARG A 875 -0.19 22.25 13.45
C ARG A 875 -1.25 21.31 14.02
N LEU A 876 -0.82 20.31 14.80
CA LEU A 876 -1.73 19.45 15.55
C LEU A 876 -2.54 20.25 16.58
N SER A 877 -3.81 19.92 16.77
CA SER A 877 -4.60 20.42 17.90
C SER A 877 -4.18 19.78 19.23
N GLU A 878 -4.52 20.39 20.37
CA GLU A 878 -4.22 19.80 21.70
C GLU A 878 -4.75 18.37 21.87
N SER A 879 -5.86 18.03 21.22
CA SER A 879 -6.45 16.68 21.23
C SER A 879 -5.70 15.68 20.35
N GLU A 880 -4.97 16.14 19.33
CA GLU A 880 -4.18 15.30 18.44
C GLU A 880 -2.75 15.06 18.93
N MET A 881 -2.30 15.89 19.88
CA MET A 881 -1.01 15.75 20.55
C MET A 881 -1.05 14.55 21.51
N GLU A 882 -0.11 13.64 21.33
CA GLU A 882 0.04 12.44 22.15
C GLU A 882 1.22 12.60 23.11
N THR A 883 2.18 13.45 22.77
CA THR A 883 3.47 13.64 23.45
C THR A 883 3.92 15.10 23.38
N GLU A 884 4.85 15.51 24.25
CA GLU A 884 5.43 16.87 24.19
C GLU A 884 6.23 17.12 22.90
N THR A 885 6.68 16.06 22.21
CA THR A 885 7.34 16.18 20.90
C THR A 885 6.38 16.60 19.79
N ASP A 886 5.05 16.52 20.01
CA ASP A 886 4.04 17.03 19.08
C ASP A 886 3.91 18.56 19.09
N ARG A 887 4.55 19.27 20.03
CA ARG A 887 4.54 20.74 20.13
C ARG A 887 5.63 21.44 19.32
N VAL A 888 6.45 20.71 18.56
CA VAL A 888 7.53 21.32 17.78
C VAL A 888 6.99 22.28 16.72
N GLY A 889 7.54 23.49 16.70
CA GLY A 889 7.10 24.58 15.82
C GLY A 889 6.13 25.57 16.49
N GLU A 890 6.09 25.64 17.82
CA GLU A 890 5.33 26.65 18.57
C GLU A 890 5.51 28.07 17.99
N GLY A 891 4.38 28.71 17.65
CA GLY A 891 4.32 30.01 16.96
C GLY A 891 3.98 29.93 15.48
N LEU A 892 4.18 28.76 14.84
CA LEU A 892 3.77 28.49 13.47
C LEU A 892 2.38 27.86 13.44
N ARG A 893 1.52 28.35 12.55
CA ARG A 893 0.20 27.80 12.28
C ARG A 893 0.28 26.61 11.32
N GLU A 894 1.05 26.75 10.26
CA GLU A 894 1.29 25.72 9.24
C GLU A 894 2.66 25.92 8.59
N VAL A 895 3.17 24.88 7.93
CA VAL A 895 4.32 24.96 7.04
C VAL A 895 3.95 24.48 5.65
N VAL A 896 4.57 25.06 4.63
CA VAL A 896 4.41 24.69 3.22
C VAL A 896 5.76 24.22 2.69
N VAL A 897 5.79 23.02 2.15
CA VAL A 897 6.99 22.38 1.60
C VAL A 897 6.84 22.28 0.08
N PRO A 898 7.41 23.22 -0.71
CA PRO A 898 7.46 23.09 -2.16
C PRO A 898 8.38 21.94 -2.58
N PHE A 899 8.04 21.26 -3.68
CA PHE A 899 8.82 20.16 -4.23
C PHE A 899 8.88 20.16 -5.76
N MET A 900 9.96 19.61 -6.32
CA MET A 900 10.13 19.23 -7.73
C MET A 900 10.79 17.85 -7.74
N ASN A 901 9.99 16.77 -7.73
CA ASN A 901 10.39 15.41 -7.34
C ASN A 901 10.93 15.28 -5.90
N GLU A 902 11.83 16.17 -5.49
CA GLU A 902 12.39 16.30 -4.14
C GLU A 902 11.86 17.57 -3.44
N ASN A 903 11.84 17.57 -2.11
CA ASN A 903 11.51 18.72 -1.28
C ASN A 903 12.59 19.80 -1.39
N LEU A 904 12.16 21.04 -1.64
CA LEU A 904 13.04 22.16 -2.00
C LEU A 904 13.15 23.24 -0.92
N GLY A 905 12.13 23.37 -0.07
CA GLY A 905 12.09 24.39 0.97
C GLY A 905 11.06 24.11 2.05
N VAL A 906 11.09 24.89 3.12
CA VAL A 906 10.07 24.90 4.17
C VAL A 906 9.72 26.34 4.48
N LEU A 907 8.49 26.74 4.14
CA LEU A 907 7.95 28.06 4.37
C LEU A 907 7.00 27.98 5.56
N GLY A 908 7.32 28.65 6.66
CA GLY A 908 6.48 28.73 7.84
C GLY A 908 5.47 29.86 7.75
N LYS A 909 4.23 29.61 8.16
CA LYS A 909 3.20 30.63 8.31
C LYS A 909 2.88 30.85 9.77
N LEU A 910 2.94 32.09 10.22
CA LEU A 910 2.63 32.50 11.59
C LEU A 910 1.11 32.71 11.76
N GLU A 911 0.66 32.83 13.02
CA GLU A 911 -0.75 33.07 13.36
C GLU A 911 -1.32 34.37 12.77
N ASP A 912 -0.47 35.38 12.56
CA ASP A 912 -0.86 36.67 11.94
C ASP A 912 -0.93 36.61 10.40
N GLY A 913 -0.65 35.44 9.81
CA GLY A 913 -0.66 35.20 8.37
C GLY A 913 0.62 35.62 7.64
N SER A 914 1.64 36.13 8.35
CA SER A 914 2.95 36.39 7.74
C SER A 914 3.71 35.09 7.45
N GLU A 915 4.56 35.13 6.42
CA GLU A 915 5.37 33.99 5.97
C GLU A 915 6.84 34.21 6.33
N THR A 916 7.51 33.14 6.74
CA THR A 916 8.95 33.10 7.02
C THR A 916 9.57 31.87 6.37
N ILE A 917 10.83 31.97 5.96
CA ILE A 917 11.56 30.84 5.39
C ILE A 917 12.28 30.13 6.53
N LEU A 918 12.03 28.84 6.68
CA LEU A 918 12.64 28.03 7.74
C LEU A 918 13.84 27.25 7.22
N ALA A 919 13.80 26.79 5.97
CA ALA A 919 14.89 26.11 5.30
C ALA A 919 14.71 26.13 3.78
N THR A 920 15.82 26.00 3.05
CA THR A 920 15.84 25.80 1.60
C THR A 920 16.99 24.88 1.22
N VAL A 921 16.91 24.28 0.03
CA VAL A 921 18.05 23.61 -0.61
C VAL A 921 19.30 24.51 -0.61
N PRO A 922 20.52 23.95 -0.42
CA PRO A 922 20.88 22.53 -0.43
C PRO A 922 20.59 21.72 0.85
N ASP A 923 20.11 22.33 1.94
CA ASP A 923 19.79 21.57 3.16
C ASP A 923 18.81 20.44 2.85
N LEU A 924 19.06 19.25 3.40
CA LEU A 924 18.24 18.08 3.21
C LEU A 924 16.90 18.30 3.92
N ILE A 925 15.80 18.14 3.19
CA ILE A 925 14.43 18.35 3.69
C ILE A 925 13.63 17.07 3.47
N PHE A 926 13.17 16.46 4.55
CA PHE A 926 12.43 15.20 4.47
C PHE A 926 11.29 15.18 5.49
N LEU A 927 10.26 14.42 5.15
CA LEU A 927 9.08 14.21 5.98
C LEU A 927 9.09 12.77 6.47
N LEU A 928 8.85 12.58 7.76
CA LEU A 928 8.68 11.26 8.37
C LEU A 928 7.22 11.07 8.75
N ASP A 929 6.64 9.91 8.43
CA ASP A 929 5.37 9.48 9.00
C ASP A 929 5.57 9.19 10.49
N THR A 930 4.88 9.91 11.38
CA THR A 930 5.09 9.79 12.83
C THR A 930 4.57 8.47 13.40
N SER A 931 3.77 7.71 12.64
CA SER A 931 3.26 6.40 13.06
C SER A 931 4.25 5.26 12.79
N THR A 932 5.08 5.38 11.76
CA THR A 932 6.05 4.35 11.35
C THR A 932 7.50 4.75 11.58
N GLY A 933 7.78 6.05 11.67
CA GLY A 933 9.11 6.65 11.71
C GLY A 933 9.82 6.66 10.36
N GLU A 934 9.18 6.16 9.31
CA GLU A 934 9.77 6.06 7.97
C GLU A 934 9.59 7.36 7.19
N ALA A 935 10.55 7.64 6.30
CA ALA A 935 10.40 8.71 5.34
C ALA A 935 9.28 8.41 4.34
N ILE A 936 8.61 9.47 3.91
CA ILE A 936 7.58 9.41 2.85
C ILE A 936 8.03 10.21 1.64
N GLY A 937 7.86 9.63 0.46
CA GLY A 937 8.14 10.29 -0.81
C GLY A 937 7.03 11.26 -1.22
N VAL A 938 7.31 12.16 -2.15
CA VAL A 938 6.34 13.11 -2.71
C VAL A 938 5.10 12.39 -3.27
N GLN A 939 5.28 11.20 -3.84
CA GLN A 939 4.21 10.35 -4.36
C GLN A 939 3.33 9.71 -3.28
N GLU A 940 3.73 9.76 -2.01
CA GLU A 940 3.01 9.18 -0.87
C GLU A 940 2.27 10.23 -0.03
N TYR A 941 2.47 11.52 -0.32
CA TYR A 941 1.79 12.60 0.39
C TYR A 941 0.26 12.50 0.24
N ARG A 942 -0.43 12.49 1.38
CA ARG A 942 -1.89 12.42 1.45
C ARG A 942 -2.44 13.17 2.64
N TYR A 943 -3.63 13.75 2.49
CA TYR A 943 -4.34 14.39 3.59
C TYR A 943 -4.45 13.46 4.80
N GLY A 944 -4.25 14.01 6.00
CA GLY A 944 -4.51 13.35 7.27
C GLY A 944 -3.29 12.62 7.84
N LEU A 945 -2.25 12.44 7.04
CA LEU A 945 -1.01 11.83 7.49
C LEU A 945 -0.32 12.76 8.51
N LYS A 946 -0.03 12.25 9.70
CA LYS A 946 0.77 12.95 10.70
C LYS A 946 2.25 12.82 10.32
N VAL A 947 2.94 13.95 10.23
CA VAL A 947 4.32 14.01 9.75
C VAL A 947 5.19 14.91 10.61
N ALA A 948 6.46 14.54 10.72
CA ALA A 948 7.52 15.43 11.19
C ALA A 948 8.29 15.99 9.99
N VAL A 949 8.35 17.31 9.86
CA VAL A 949 9.15 18.01 8.85
C VAL A 949 10.54 18.26 9.43
N MET A 950 11.53 17.59 8.88
CA MET A 950 12.91 17.61 9.37
C MET A 950 13.86 18.24 8.35
N ILE A 951 14.91 18.84 8.88
CA ILE A 951 16.04 19.36 8.11
C ILE A 951 17.35 18.80 8.59
N MET A 952 18.30 18.63 7.67
CA MET A 952 19.67 18.21 7.93
C MET A 952 20.66 19.00 7.07
N ALA A 953 21.82 19.32 7.64
CA ALA A 953 22.83 20.15 7.00
C ALA A 953 23.34 19.50 5.70
N GLY A 954 23.32 20.25 4.61
CA GLY A 954 24.01 19.85 3.38
C GLY A 954 25.53 19.87 3.56
N HIS A 955 26.25 19.09 2.76
CA HIS A 955 27.71 19.15 2.74
C HIS A 955 28.17 20.57 2.34
N PRO A 956 29.21 21.17 2.98
CA PRO A 956 29.60 22.57 2.76
C PRO A 956 29.98 22.91 1.31
N LEU A 957 30.35 21.90 0.52
CA LEU A 957 30.59 22.05 -0.92
C LEU A 957 29.37 22.63 -1.66
N TRP A 958 28.16 22.25 -1.25
CA TRP A 958 26.91 22.74 -1.82
C TRP A 958 26.54 24.17 -1.36
N ALA A 959 27.20 24.69 -0.33
CA ALA A 959 27.02 26.06 0.15
C ALA A 959 27.99 27.07 -0.49
N THR A 960 28.86 26.63 -1.41
CA THR A 960 29.74 27.53 -2.16
C THR A 960 28.94 28.37 -3.16
N GLU A 961 29.41 29.56 -3.51
CA GLU A 961 28.75 30.45 -4.48
C GLU A 961 28.44 29.72 -5.80
N ARG A 962 29.42 29.01 -6.34
CA ARG A 962 29.26 28.22 -7.57
C ARG A 962 28.24 27.10 -7.42
N ALA A 963 28.20 26.42 -6.28
CA ALA A 963 27.22 25.36 -6.06
C ALA A 963 25.79 25.90 -5.92
N LEU A 964 25.61 27.09 -5.33
CA LEU A 964 24.31 27.76 -5.24
C LEU A 964 23.79 28.25 -6.60
N GLU A 965 24.68 28.55 -7.55
CA GLU A 965 24.30 28.79 -8.95
C GLU A 965 23.78 27.53 -9.66
N ILE A 966 24.23 26.34 -9.22
CA ILE A 966 23.88 25.04 -9.83
C ILE A 966 22.62 24.44 -9.18
N ALA A 967 22.55 24.46 -7.84
CA ALA A 967 21.53 23.74 -7.08
C ALA A 967 20.98 24.54 -5.87
N GLY A 968 21.13 25.87 -5.90
CA GLY A 968 20.56 26.75 -4.88
C GLY A 968 19.08 27.07 -5.12
N PRO A 969 18.43 27.78 -4.18
CA PRO A 969 16.97 28.00 -4.20
C PRO A 969 16.47 28.70 -5.47
N LYS A 970 17.25 29.67 -5.98
CA LYS A 970 16.90 30.45 -7.19
C LYS A 970 16.80 29.59 -8.45
N VAL A 971 17.58 28.51 -8.55
CA VAL A 971 17.55 27.59 -9.69
C VAL A 971 16.20 26.89 -9.79
N PHE A 972 15.56 26.64 -8.65
CA PHE A 972 14.24 26.04 -8.55
C PHE A 972 13.09 27.06 -8.55
N GLY A 973 13.39 28.33 -8.82
CA GLY A 973 12.38 29.40 -8.83
C GLY A 973 11.90 29.84 -7.43
N LEU A 974 12.61 29.47 -6.35
CA LEU A 974 12.31 29.98 -5.02
C LEU A 974 12.86 31.42 -4.89
N PRO A 975 12.06 32.41 -4.45
CA PRO A 975 12.43 33.83 -4.47
C PRO A 975 13.33 34.25 -3.30
N HIS A 976 14.18 33.34 -2.80
CA HIS A 976 14.93 33.48 -1.55
C HIS A 976 16.41 33.11 -1.74
N ASP A 977 17.28 33.74 -0.95
CA ASP A 977 18.69 33.35 -0.86
C ASP A 977 18.86 32.17 0.11
N TYR A 978 19.92 31.38 -0.08
CA TYR A 978 20.23 30.29 0.85
C TYR A 978 20.84 30.84 2.14
N GLU A 979 20.18 30.55 3.25
CA GLU A 979 20.69 30.78 4.60
C GLU A 979 20.45 29.52 5.43
N THR A 980 21.46 29.07 6.18
CA THR A 980 21.33 27.93 7.10
C THR A 980 21.86 28.27 8.48
N THR A 981 21.20 27.74 9.50
CA THR A 981 21.68 27.77 10.90
C THR A 981 22.25 26.42 11.33
N LEU A 982 22.34 25.47 10.40
CA LEU A 982 22.89 24.16 10.63
C LEU A 982 24.40 24.16 10.35
N SER A 983 25.11 23.24 10.99
CA SER A 983 26.52 22.95 10.75
C SER A 983 26.66 21.50 10.31
N TYR A 984 27.27 21.30 9.14
CA TYR A 984 27.61 19.97 8.67
C TYR A 984 28.61 19.28 9.61
N THR A 985 28.25 18.08 10.06
CA THR A 985 29.16 17.15 10.74
C THR A 985 29.43 15.99 9.81
N LYS A 986 30.71 15.69 9.52
CA LYS A 986 31.06 14.54 8.70
C LYS A 986 30.51 13.27 9.37
N PRO A 987 29.66 12.46 8.69
CA PRO A 987 29.11 11.25 9.27
C PRO A 987 30.20 10.30 9.76
N ALA A 988 30.00 9.67 10.91
CA ALA A 988 30.93 8.68 11.43
C ALA A 988 30.97 7.47 10.49
N SER A 989 32.15 7.10 10.02
CA SER A 989 32.35 5.93 9.15
C SER A 989 32.02 4.63 9.90
N VAL A 990 31.12 3.83 9.35
CA VAL A 990 30.82 2.48 9.84
C VAL A 990 32.09 1.61 9.77
N ILE A 991 32.89 1.78 8.72
CA ILE A 991 34.14 1.06 8.55
C ILE A 991 35.12 1.40 9.70
N ASP A 992 35.24 2.68 10.07
CA ASP A 992 36.17 3.09 11.14
C ASP A 992 35.75 2.62 12.52
N GLU A 993 34.45 2.62 12.79
CA GLU A 993 33.90 2.21 14.08
C GLU A 993 34.03 0.70 14.31
N PHE A 994 33.89 -0.11 13.26
CA PHE A 994 33.76 -1.57 13.38
C PHE A 994 34.92 -2.38 12.76
N ARG A 995 35.96 -1.74 12.21
CA ARG A 995 37.16 -2.43 11.69
C ARG A 995 37.74 -3.31 12.80
N GLN A 996 37.85 -4.61 12.54
CA GLN A 996 38.55 -5.53 13.44
C GLN A 996 40.04 -5.19 13.42
N GLY A 997 40.59 -4.84 14.59
CA GLY A 997 41.99 -4.43 14.77
C GLY A 997 43.00 -5.57 14.71
#